data_AF-A0A812RBM8-F1
#
_entry.id   AF-A0A812RBM8-F1
#
_cell.length_a   1.000
_cell.length_b   1.000
_cell.length_c   1.000
_cell.angle_alpha   90.00
_cell.angle_beta   90.00
_cell.angle_gamma   90.00
#
_symmetry.space_group_name_H-M   'P 1'
#
loop_
_entity.id
_entity.type
_entity.pdbx_description
1 polymer ?
#
loop_
_entity_poly.entity_id
_entity_poly.type
_entity_poly.pdbx_seq_one_letter_code
_entity_poly.pdbx_strand_id
1 'polypeptide(L)'
;MEASYDARIPKVVADITEGIQEEMLAVMSSHMRNAAAACAEVCAARMRLLQTALSRSLDEARRQQVFAPPLSTGLASSSQDTKRATLVRQIRAKLDSQAETPASFLRARSVAASQGLLSRDEFLACIASLNLGVSHSDILELFAFAVGSTERDTAVLEEITQALEVSSPVAAMPNGTSHHGIGCANGYGTPLSPEAERVVARVRSAVGRSNRPYEEVFRGFCKSGGRGAATMSRADLARVLSTFEPDIDPEVVARLWRLTVPEGAAGLDFSNFCTWFCPGGRALPGLTSIGGNLGESQMLSQLLEKSGGLSRTPSGGLLSPMSASLPNLQLEGLPLSPGARLASTLTPEQLSSDWRQDRPRSAWPTWPALEAGHVQPPLSARLSLLSQEDFPAIACLGRLQNHLASKGLTVNSAFVLYDTHMEQAVSQEGFLSAVEHHGFPLSRLEAEMLFGRLARRKPNQPPSLSFEDFQACMISLPNLLPQAQWGKDLIKSVDKIARSQGTPLENLFKQLGAESVAALDVQAVLSRYSPQPLSAAQWSNLLPLLDKKPDGSVLWPTMLKWAGVDCTSAPAPPVKPVSPAPPGIPVAVAKPTAPAPAATVPAPAAVPPVPARPASSPSPPAPSPPVAAKPLVPVPAQPATSPSPPAPAPPRPLAPTPVPARPSPLPPTPPGIVARSCPVPPLPPPSASSISIGAPPLPPPGAVPPPGPPLPHPPSAWVT
;
A
#
# COMPACT_ATOMS: atom_id res chain seq x y z
N MET A 1 37.76 42.15 -60.92
CA MET A 1 36.33 41.75 -60.89
C MET A 1 36.12 40.98 -59.59
N GLU A 2 35.94 41.69 -58.49
CA GLU A 2 35.52 41.09 -57.22
C GLU A 2 34.03 41.33 -57.08
N ALA A 3 33.28 40.22 -56.97
CA ALA A 3 31.84 40.24 -56.87
C ALA A 3 31.42 40.68 -55.46
N SER A 4 30.62 41.74 -55.42
CA SER A 4 29.92 42.27 -54.26
C SER A 4 29.06 41.17 -53.63
N TYR A 5 29.55 40.56 -52.54
CA TYR A 5 28.77 39.61 -51.75
C TYR A 5 27.59 40.34 -51.10
N ASP A 6 26.40 39.80 -51.36
CA ASP A 6 25.10 40.42 -51.17
C ASP A 6 24.76 40.58 -49.68
N ALA A 7 24.77 41.82 -49.19
CA ALA A 7 24.49 42.20 -47.79
C ALA A 7 23.04 41.92 -47.33
N ARG A 8 22.24 41.21 -48.13
CA ARG A 8 20.82 40.88 -47.86
C ARG A 8 20.64 39.62 -47.02
N ILE A 9 21.59 38.68 -47.06
CA ILE A 9 21.47 37.39 -46.36
C ILE A 9 21.45 37.56 -44.82
N PRO A 10 22.28 38.41 -44.19
CA PRO A 10 22.27 38.58 -42.73
C PRO A 10 20.94 39.13 -42.20
N LYS A 11 20.26 39.98 -42.98
CA LYS A 11 18.99 40.59 -42.56
C LYS A 11 17.85 39.57 -42.53
N VAL A 12 17.76 38.70 -43.53
CA VAL A 12 16.72 37.66 -43.58
C VAL A 12 16.88 36.66 -42.43
N VAL A 13 18.12 36.30 -42.07
CA VAL A 13 18.36 35.41 -40.93
C VAL A 13 17.97 36.08 -39.61
N ALA A 14 18.28 37.37 -39.44
CA ALA A 14 17.89 38.13 -38.26
C ALA A 14 16.36 38.20 -38.10
N ASP A 15 15.65 38.54 -39.17
CA ASP A 15 14.18 38.66 -39.17
C ASP A 15 13.51 37.30 -38.86
N ILE A 16 14.06 36.17 -39.35
CA ILE A 16 13.57 34.82 -39.03
C ILE A 16 13.82 34.47 -37.56
N THR A 17 15.00 34.79 -37.03
CA THR A 17 15.32 34.50 -35.62
C THR A 17 14.46 35.30 -34.65
N GLU A 18 14.13 36.55 -34.99
CA GLU A 18 13.25 37.39 -34.18
C GLU A 18 11.81 36.83 -34.17
N GLY A 19 11.28 36.42 -35.33
CA GLY A 19 9.95 35.79 -35.41
C GLY A 19 9.83 34.50 -34.61
N ILE A 20 10.84 33.63 -34.64
CA ILE A 20 10.85 32.38 -33.84
C ILE A 20 10.90 32.69 -32.34
N GLN A 21 11.66 33.70 -31.92
CA GLN A 21 11.71 34.11 -30.51
C GLN A 21 10.36 34.67 -30.03
N GLU A 22 9.70 35.50 -30.84
CA GLU A 22 8.37 36.03 -30.52
C GLU A 22 7.31 34.93 -30.39
N GLU A 23 7.27 33.97 -31.33
CA GLU A 23 6.33 32.85 -31.25
C GLU A 23 6.60 31.98 -30.00
N MET A 24 7.86 31.71 -29.70
CA MET A 24 8.23 30.91 -28.52
C MET A 24 7.85 31.62 -27.21
N LEU A 25 8.05 32.95 -27.12
CA LEU A 25 7.62 33.76 -25.98
C LEU A 25 6.09 33.81 -25.86
N ALA A 26 5.36 33.88 -26.97
CA ALA A 26 3.89 33.85 -26.98
C ALA A 26 3.35 32.51 -26.48
N VAL A 27 3.93 31.40 -26.92
CA VAL A 27 3.57 30.04 -26.46
C VAL A 27 3.88 29.86 -24.98
N MET A 28 5.06 30.28 -24.52
CA MET A 28 5.43 30.22 -23.10
C MET A 28 4.50 31.08 -22.23
N SER A 29 4.15 32.30 -22.67
CA SER A 29 3.21 33.18 -21.97
C SER A 29 1.80 32.57 -21.87
N SER A 30 1.33 31.94 -22.95
CA SER A 30 0.04 31.24 -22.96
C SER A 30 0.05 30.04 -22.00
N HIS A 31 1.12 29.24 -22.03
CA HIS A 31 1.27 28.09 -21.12
C HIS A 31 1.31 28.53 -19.65
N MET A 32 2.07 29.58 -19.31
CA MET A 32 2.12 30.10 -17.94
C MET A 32 0.77 30.66 -17.47
N ARG A 33 0.01 31.34 -18.34
CA ARG A 33 -1.35 31.81 -18.02
C ARG A 33 -2.31 30.64 -17.74
N ASN A 34 -2.27 29.59 -18.55
CA ASN A 34 -3.11 28.41 -18.35
C ASN A 34 -2.73 27.65 -17.07
N ALA A 35 -1.44 27.52 -16.78
CA ALA A 35 -0.96 26.92 -15.54
C ALA A 35 -1.38 27.75 -14.31
N ALA A 36 -1.28 29.08 -14.37
CA ALA A 36 -1.72 29.97 -13.31
C ALA A 36 -3.24 29.87 -13.07
N ALA A 37 -4.05 29.78 -14.13
CA ALA A 37 -5.49 29.59 -14.03
C ALA A 37 -5.85 28.25 -13.37
N ALA A 38 -5.20 27.14 -13.76
CA ALA A 38 -5.40 25.84 -13.14
C ALA A 38 -5.01 25.84 -11.65
N CYS A 39 -3.90 26.48 -11.29
CA CYS A 39 -3.51 26.66 -9.89
C CYS A 39 -4.54 27.47 -9.09
N ALA A 40 -5.09 28.54 -9.68
CA ALA A 40 -6.13 29.35 -9.04
C ALA A 40 -7.42 28.54 -8.79
N GLU A 41 -7.83 27.69 -9.72
CA GLU A 41 -8.99 26.80 -9.56
C GLU A 41 -8.80 25.79 -8.44
N VAL A 42 -7.62 25.14 -8.36
CA VAL A 42 -7.29 24.20 -7.28
C VAL A 42 -7.27 24.91 -5.92
N CYS A 43 -6.68 26.10 -5.84
CA CYS A 43 -6.69 26.91 -4.61
C CYS A 43 -8.12 27.31 -4.21
N ALA A 44 -8.96 27.73 -5.15
CA ALA A 44 -10.36 28.07 -4.88
C ALA A 44 -11.17 26.86 -4.39
N ALA A 45 -10.97 25.69 -5.00
CA ALA A 45 -11.60 24.45 -4.57
C ALA A 45 -11.20 24.06 -3.14
N ARG A 46 -9.90 24.18 -2.80
CA ARG A 46 -9.39 23.87 -1.46
C ARG A 46 -9.90 24.86 -0.40
N MET A 47 -10.00 26.14 -0.72
CA MET A 47 -10.59 27.15 0.17
C MET A 47 -12.08 26.88 0.46
N ARG A 48 -12.86 26.43 -0.52
CA ARG A 48 -14.27 26.05 -0.31
C ARG A 48 -14.42 24.82 0.59
N LEU A 49 -13.53 23.82 0.45
CA LEU A 49 -13.51 22.66 1.33
C LEU A 49 -13.17 23.05 2.78
N LEU A 50 -12.19 23.94 2.98
CA LEU A 50 -11.85 24.47 4.30
C LEU A 50 -13.01 25.25 4.92
N GLN A 51 -13.68 26.12 4.15
CA GLN A 51 -14.87 26.84 4.63
C GLN A 51 -15.99 25.87 5.05
N THR A 52 -16.21 24.79 4.30
CA THR A 52 -17.23 23.78 4.60
C THR A 52 -16.87 22.96 5.85
N ALA A 53 -15.59 22.68 6.07
CA ALA A 53 -15.12 22.00 7.27
C ALA A 53 -15.25 22.89 8.52
N LEU A 54 -14.91 24.18 8.39
CA LEU A 54 -15.04 25.15 9.48
C LEU A 54 -16.50 25.41 9.85
N SER A 55 -17.41 25.52 8.89
CA SER A 55 -18.84 25.68 9.17
C SER A 55 -19.43 24.47 9.88
N ARG A 56 -19.06 23.25 9.45
CA ARG A 56 -19.46 22.01 10.16
C ARG A 56 -18.92 21.96 11.58
N SER A 57 -17.65 22.33 11.80
CA SER A 57 -17.04 22.37 13.13
C SER A 57 -17.76 23.38 14.06
N LEU A 58 -18.12 24.56 13.53
CA LEU A 58 -18.89 25.57 14.26
C LEU A 58 -20.30 25.09 14.61
N ASP A 59 -20.99 24.42 13.69
CA ASP A 59 -22.31 23.86 13.94
C ASP A 59 -22.26 22.71 14.96
N GLU A 60 -21.22 21.88 14.91
CA GLU A 60 -20.97 20.80 15.89
C GLU A 60 -20.70 21.38 17.28
N ALA A 61 -19.84 22.40 17.39
CA ALA A 61 -19.56 23.10 18.63
C ALA A 61 -20.81 23.77 19.21
N ARG A 62 -21.68 24.31 18.35
CA ARG A 62 -22.95 24.93 18.76
C ARG A 62 -23.98 23.91 19.24
N ARG A 63 -23.99 22.70 18.67
CA ARG A 63 -24.84 21.59 19.12
C ARG A 63 -24.38 21.00 20.45
N GLN A 64 -23.08 20.98 20.71
CA GLN A 64 -22.52 20.51 21.97
C GLN A 64 -22.80 21.44 23.17
N GLN A 65 -23.21 22.69 22.95
CA GLN A 65 -23.55 23.63 24.02
C GLN A 65 -24.98 23.46 24.60
N VAL A 66 -25.88 22.70 23.96
CA VAL A 66 -27.33 22.75 24.31
C VAL A 66 -27.83 21.58 25.18
N PHE A 67 -27.05 20.51 25.37
CA PHE A 67 -27.50 19.37 26.19
C PHE A 67 -26.38 18.76 27.04
N ALA A 68 -26.37 19.06 28.34
CA ALA A 68 -25.67 18.25 29.33
C ALA A 68 -26.40 18.30 30.69
N PRO A 69 -27.00 17.19 31.16
CA PRO A 69 -27.43 17.04 32.54
C PRO A 69 -26.25 16.53 33.42
N PRO A 70 -26.22 16.82 34.73
CA PRO A 70 -25.01 16.70 35.53
C PRO A 70 -24.99 15.44 36.38
N LEU A 71 -23.96 14.61 36.29
CA LEU A 71 -23.61 13.63 37.34
C LEU A 71 -22.10 13.36 37.33
N SER A 72 -21.47 13.55 38.51
CA SER A 72 -20.04 13.33 38.76
C SER A 72 -19.83 12.43 39.99
N THR A 73 -18.94 11.44 39.82
CA THR A 73 -17.83 10.91 40.68
C THR A 73 -17.85 11.01 42.23
N GLY A 74 -17.16 10.19 43.05
CA GLY A 74 -16.04 9.23 42.87
C GLY A 74 -15.89 8.24 44.08
N LEU A 75 -15.01 7.23 44.02
CA LEU A 75 -13.62 7.09 44.54
C LEU A 75 -13.46 6.28 45.86
N ALA A 76 -12.71 5.16 45.77
CA ALA A 76 -11.90 4.58 46.86
C ALA A 76 -10.85 3.60 46.28
N SER A 77 -9.76 4.15 45.72
CA SER A 77 -8.47 3.47 45.54
C SER A 77 -7.41 4.56 45.28
N SER A 78 -6.17 4.35 45.71
CA SER A 78 -4.95 5.17 45.47
C SER A 78 -4.58 6.30 46.45
N SER A 79 -4.12 5.95 47.66
CA SER A 79 -3.36 6.89 48.50
C SER A 79 -2.04 7.33 47.85
N GLN A 80 -1.42 6.46 47.03
CA GLN A 80 -0.16 6.80 46.35
C GLN A 80 -0.37 7.73 45.14
N ASP A 81 -1.41 7.53 44.33
CA ASP A 81 -1.63 8.41 43.19
C ASP A 81 -2.08 9.81 43.60
N THR A 82 -2.80 9.93 44.73
CA THR A 82 -3.07 11.25 45.33
C THR A 82 -1.81 11.93 45.83
N LYS A 83 -0.87 11.20 46.44
CA LYS A 83 0.44 11.75 46.83
C LYS A 83 1.26 12.21 45.61
N ARG A 84 1.36 11.38 44.57
CA ARG A 84 2.06 11.69 43.31
C ARG A 84 1.44 12.90 42.61
N ALA A 85 0.13 12.94 42.46
CA ALA A 85 -0.58 14.07 41.85
C ALA A 85 -0.40 15.37 42.67
N THR A 86 -0.28 15.26 43.99
CA THR A 86 0.03 16.42 44.85
C THR A 86 1.47 16.89 44.64
N LEU A 87 2.42 15.97 44.55
CA LEU A 87 3.82 16.26 44.27
C LEU A 87 4.01 16.93 42.90
N VAL A 88 3.39 16.40 41.84
CA VAL A 88 3.47 17.00 40.50
C VAL A 88 2.89 18.43 40.50
N ARG A 89 1.76 18.66 41.20
CA ARG A 89 1.20 20.01 41.37
C ARG A 89 2.14 20.96 42.10
N GLN A 90 2.82 20.50 43.14
CA GLN A 90 3.81 21.30 43.87
C GLN A 90 5.02 21.65 42.99
N ILE A 91 5.53 20.68 42.23
CA ILE A 91 6.63 20.90 41.27
C ILE A 91 6.22 21.99 40.26
N ARG A 92 5.05 21.84 39.63
CA ARG A 92 4.58 22.83 38.64
C ARG A 92 4.35 24.21 39.24
N ALA A 93 3.65 24.31 40.36
CA ALA A 93 3.40 25.60 41.00
C ALA A 93 4.72 26.35 41.31
N LYS A 94 5.78 25.60 41.65
CA LYS A 94 7.11 26.17 41.87
C LYS A 94 7.77 26.62 40.56
N LEU A 95 7.70 25.82 39.51
CA LEU A 95 8.22 26.17 38.19
C LEU A 95 7.48 27.35 37.55
N ASP A 96 6.15 27.40 37.69
CA ASP A 96 5.31 28.50 37.22
C ASP A 96 5.68 29.81 37.94
N SER A 97 5.97 29.76 39.25
CA SER A 97 6.46 30.93 40.00
C SER A 97 7.83 31.43 39.51
N GLN A 98 8.58 30.59 38.79
CA GLN A 98 9.87 30.93 38.16
C GLN A 98 9.72 31.25 36.66
N ALA A 99 8.50 31.19 36.11
CA ALA A 99 8.22 31.31 34.68
C ALA A 99 9.00 30.30 33.81
N GLU A 100 9.26 29.10 34.35
CA GLU A 100 9.97 28.02 33.64
C GLU A 100 9.03 26.84 33.37
N THR A 101 9.19 26.19 32.22
CA THR A 101 8.53 24.90 31.93
C THR A 101 9.32 23.74 32.54
N PRO A 102 8.71 22.57 32.81
CA PRO A 102 9.43 21.38 33.26
C PRO A 102 10.60 21.02 32.34
N ALA A 103 10.39 21.11 31.01
CA ALA A 103 11.43 20.83 30.03
C ALA A 103 12.60 21.82 30.09
N SER A 104 12.32 23.13 30.17
CA SER A 104 13.37 24.15 30.26
C SER A 104 14.16 24.06 31.56
N PHE A 105 13.47 23.82 32.68
CA PHE A 105 14.11 23.67 33.99
C PHE A 105 15.06 22.48 34.04
N LEU A 106 14.62 21.31 33.55
CA LEU A 106 15.44 20.10 33.54
C LEU A 106 16.66 20.24 32.61
N ARG A 107 16.50 20.84 31.42
CA ARG A 107 17.63 21.11 30.50
C ARG A 107 18.63 22.11 31.06
N ALA A 108 18.17 23.10 31.83
CA ALA A 108 19.05 24.13 32.39
C ALA A 108 19.96 23.58 33.50
N ARG A 109 19.55 22.50 34.19
CA ARG A 109 20.24 21.97 35.38
C ARG A 109 20.93 20.61 35.18
N SER A 110 20.62 19.88 34.12
CA SER A 110 21.30 18.63 33.77
C SER A 110 21.96 18.71 32.39
N VAL A 111 23.25 18.35 32.35
CA VAL A 111 24.02 18.26 31.10
C VAL A 111 23.47 17.12 30.23
N ALA A 112 23.09 15.99 30.83
CA ALA A 112 22.47 14.89 30.09
C ALA A 112 21.10 15.30 29.52
N ALA A 113 20.31 16.09 30.25
CA ALA A 113 18.99 16.53 29.78
C ALA A 113 19.08 17.39 28.52
N SER A 114 20.18 18.13 28.33
CA SER A 114 20.45 18.84 27.08
C SER A 114 20.59 17.91 25.86
N GLN A 115 20.94 16.63 26.09
CA GLN A 115 21.00 15.56 25.09
C GLN A 115 19.71 14.73 25.03
N GLY A 116 18.65 15.14 25.74
CA GLY A 116 17.36 14.46 25.75
C GLY A 116 17.26 13.24 26.68
N LEU A 117 18.30 12.96 27.48
CA LEU A 117 18.30 11.86 28.45
C LEU A 117 18.48 12.41 29.87
N LEU A 118 17.79 11.85 30.85
CA LEU A 118 17.92 12.27 32.24
C LEU A 118 18.12 11.04 33.12
N SER A 119 19.25 11.00 33.83
CA SER A 119 19.48 9.95 34.82
C SER A 119 18.61 10.17 36.08
N ARG A 120 18.37 9.10 36.82
CA ARG A 120 17.62 9.13 38.09
C ARG A 120 18.23 10.12 39.07
N ASP A 121 19.56 10.10 39.24
CA ASP A 121 20.27 10.98 40.16
C ASP A 121 20.19 12.45 39.74
N GLU A 122 20.29 12.74 38.44
CA GLU A 122 20.11 14.09 37.93
C GLU A 122 18.67 14.58 38.11
N PHE A 123 17.67 13.74 37.85
CA PHE A 123 16.28 14.08 38.12
C PHE A 123 16.05 14.40 39.61
N LEU A 124 16.58 13.56 40.50
CA LEU A 124 16.49 13.77 41.95
C LEU A 124 17.16 15.08 42.38
N ALA A 125 18.37 15.36 41.87
CA ALA A 125 19.07 16.62 42.14
C ALA A 125 18.28 17.84 41.63
N CYS A 126 17.70 17.74 40.42
CA CYS A 126 16.85 18.78 39.86
C CYS A 126 15.60 19.03 40.72
N ILE A 127 14.85 18.00 41.10
CA ILE A 127 13.64 18.18 41.92
C ILE A 127 13.99 18.63 43.35
N ALA A 128 15.07 18.12 43.95
CA ALA A 128 15.53 18.55 45.27
C ALA A 128 15.87 20.05 45.30
N SER A 129 16.44 20.58 44.21
CA SER A 129 16.79 21.99 44.08
C SER A 129 15.60 22.97 44.00
N LEU A 130 14.36 22.46 43.92
CA LEU A 130 13.13 23.25 44.03
C LEU A 130 12.73 23.53 45.50
N ASN A 131 13.40 22.89 46.47
CA ASN A 131 13.16 23.04 47.92
C ASN A 131 11.69 22.83 48.32
N LEU A 132 11.06 21.78 47.80
CA LEU A 132 9.63 21.48 48.02
C LEU A 132 9.33 20.82 49.39
N GLY A 133 10.36 20.41 50.13
CA GLY A 133 10.19 19.68 51.41
C GLY A 133 9.69 18.24 51.23
N VAL A 134 9.90 17.67 50.05
CA VAL A 134 9.43 16.33 49.66
C VAL A 134 10.49 15.29 50.01
N SER A 135 10.07 14.12 50.47
CA SER A 135 11.01 13.05 50.80
C SER A 135 11.70 12.51 49.56
N HIS A 136 12.93 12.04 49.72
CA HIS A 136 13.71 11.46 48.62
C HIS A 136 13.00 10.25 47.99
N SER A 137 12.29 9.45 48.80
CA SER A 137 11.50 8.30 48.34
C SER A 137 10.33 8.71 47.45
N ASP A 138 9.64 9.82 47.73
CA ASP A 138 8.50 10.25 46.91
C ASP A 138 8.93 10.72 45.52
N ILE A 139 10.13 11.32 45.43
CA ILE A 139 10.70 11.75 44.14
C ILE A 139 11.17 10.52 43.33
N LEU A 140 11.73 9.51 44.00
CA LEU A 140 12.09 8.23 43.38
C LEU A 140 10.85 7.50 42.83
N GLU A 141 9.76 7.45 43.59
CA GLU A 141 8.50 6.88 43.12
C GLU A 141 7.94 7.65 41.92
N LEU A 142 8.06 8.99 41.92
CA LEU A 142 7.64 9.81 40.78
C LEU A 142 8.48 9.54 39.53
N PHE A 143 9.79 9.35 39.67
CA PHE A 143 10.67 8.96 38.56
C PHE A 143 10.30 7.58 38.01
N ALA A 144 10.17 6.57 38.87
CA ALA A 144 9.80 5.22 38.48
C ALA A 144 8.43 5.19 37.77
N PHE A 145 7.49 6.02 38.23
CA PHE A 145 6.20 6.21 37.60
C PHE A 145 6.32 6.84 36.20
N ALA A 146 7.11 7.89 36.05
CA ALA A 146 7.31 8.56 34.76
C ALA A 146 7.95 7.63 33.71
N VAL A 147 8.90 6.79 34.14
CA VAL A 147 9.63 5.85 33.28
C VAL A 147 8.86 4.55 33.05
N GLY A 148 7.88 4.24 33.89
CA GLY A 148 7.14 2.97 33.88
C GLY A 148 7.98 1.77 34.34
N SER A 149 9.10 2.01 35.05
CA SER A 149 9.98 0.94 35.56
C SER A 149 10.80 1.45 36.75
N THR A 150 10.97 0.59 37.77
CA THR A 150 11.85 0.84 38.92
C THR A 150 13.32 0.49 38.64
N GLU A 151 13.60 -0.31 37.59
CA GLU A 151 14.93 -0.82 37.29
C GLU A 151 15.73 0.12 36.38
N ARG A 152 15.04 0.97 35.61
CA ARG A 152 15.69 1.90 34.69
C ARG A 152 16.30 3.07 35.45
N ASP A 153 17.61 3.27 35.29
CA ASP A 153 18.34 4.42 35.87
C ASP A 153 18.32 5.66 34.97
N THR A 154 17.83 5.53 33.73
CA THR A 154 17.77 6.63 32.74
C THR A 154 16.42 6.68 32.03
N ALA A 155 15.96 7.90 31.78
CA ALA A 155 14.69 8.22 31.14
C ALA A 155 14.92 9.17 29.95
N VAL A 156 14.03 9.13 28.96
CA VAL A 156 14.00 10.20 27.96
C VAL A 156 13.35 11.42 28.61
N LEU A 157 13.92 12.61 28.38
CA LEU A 157 13.42 13.86 28.95
C LEU A 157 11.92 14.06 28.67
N GLU A 158 11.49 13.69 27.46
CA GLU A 158 10.10 13.78 27.00
C GLU A 158 9.13 12.91 27.81
N GLU A 159 9.56 11.71 28.23
CA GLU A 159 8.76 10.83 29.11
C GLU A 159 8.50 11.50 30.46
N ILE A 160 9.54 12.12 31.04
CA ILE A 160 9.45 12.82 32.32
C ILE A 160 8.63 14.10 32.20
N THR A 161 8.87 14.91 31.16
CA THR A 161 8.09 16.14 30.95
C THR A 161 6.63 15.82 30.71
N GLN A 162 6.31 14.75 29.99
CA GLN A 162 4.93 14.32 29.78
C GLN A 162 4.29 13.81 31.09
N ALA A 163 5.01 13.05 31.92
CA ALA A 163 4.50 12.63 33.22
C ALA A 163 4.21 13.82 34.15
N LEU A 164 5.11 14.81 34.13
CA LEU A 164 4.91 16.09 34.81
C LEU A 164 3.77 16.89 34.18
N GLU A 165 3.58 16.84 32.85
CA GLU A 165 2.57 17.38 31.90
C GLU A 165 1.11 16.94 32.08
N VAL A 166 0.91 15.63 32.26
CA VAL A 166 -0.41 14.99 32.18
C VAL A 166 -1.16 14.99 33.51
N SER A 167 -0.45 15.16 34.64
CA SER A 167 -1.04 15.07 35.98
C SER A 167 -1.77 16.34 36.46
N SER A 168 -2.08 17.28 35.57
CA SER A 168 -2.89 18.47 35.90
C SER A 168 -4.34 18.20 35.57
N PRO A 169 -5.23 18.05 36.57
CA PRO A 169 -6.65 18.14 36.30
C PRO A 169 -6.94 19.55 35.79
N VAL A 170 -7.54 19.65 34.61
CA VAL A 170 -8.10 20.90 34.07
C VAL A 170 -8.95 21.55 35.17
N ALA A 171 -8.70 22.84 35.43
CA ALA A 171 -9.23 23.61 36.55
C ALA A 171 -10.71 23.30 36.87
N ALA A 172 -10.94 22.70 38.03
CA ALA A 172 -12.29 22.55 38.59
C ALA A 172 -12.70 23.86 39.28
N MET A 173 -13.81 24.45 38.82
CA MET A 173 -14.48 25.58 39.46
C MET A 173 -15.03 25.17 40.86
N PRO A 174 -15.17 26.11 41.81
CA PRO A 174 -15.52 25.80 43.19
C PRO A 174 -17.05 25.82 43.41
N ASN A 175 -17.62 24.76 44.00
CA ASN A 175 -18.60 24.84 45.10
C ASN A 175 -19.07 23.45 45.58
N GLY A 176 -19.27 23.33 46.89
CA GLY A 176 -19.65 22.10 47.65
C GLY A 176 -20.99 21.49 47.24
N THR A 177 -21.40 20.30 47.71
CA THR A 177 -21.51 19.88 49.11
C THR A 177 -21.74 18.35 49.16
N SER A 178 -21.34 17.72 50.26
CA SER A 178 -21.33 16.29 50.59
C SER A 178 -22.70 15.61 50.80
N HIS A 179 -22.88 14.36 50.31
CA HIS A 179 -23.47 13.21 51.04
C HIS A 179 -23.36 11.86 50.27
N HIS A 180 -23.39 10.74 51.02
CA HIS A 180 -22.80 9.40 50.77
C HIS A 180 -23.65 8.33 50.03
N GLY A 181 -22.96 7.36 49.38
CA GLY A 181 -23.24 5.90 49.34
C GLY A 181 -24.24 5.34 48.29
N ILE A 182 -24.18 4.15 47.65
CA ILE A 182 -23.47 2.84 47.77
C ILE A 182 -23.65 2.08 46.42
N GLY A 183 -22.68 1.27 45.96
CA GLY A 183 -22.94 0.05 45.14
C GLY A 183 -22.02 -0.22 43.93
N CYS A 184 -21.06 -1.15 44.07
CA CYS A 184 -20.27 -1.72 42.96
C CYS A 184 -20.72 -3.17 42.67
N ALA A 185 -21.13 -3.44 41.44
CA ALA A 185 -21.03 -4.74 40.77
C ALA A 185 -21.26 -4.55 39.25
N ASN A 186 -20.31 -5.03 38.43
CA ASN A 186 -20.23 -5.01 36.96
C ASN A 186 -19.66 -3.75 36.29
N GLY A 187 -18.42 -3.87 35.79
CA GLY A 187 -17.65 -2.83 35.12
C GLY A 187 -18.26 -2.38 33.79
N TYR A 188 -18.99 -1.28 33.84
CA TYR A 188 -19.27 -0.45 32.67
C TYR A 188 -18.04 0.41 32.40
N GLY A 189 -17.20 -0.05 31.49
CA GLY A 189 -16.05 0.71 31.02
C GLY A 189 -16.51 2.05 30.45
N THR A 190 -15.77 3.12 30.73
CA THR A 190 -15.89 4.38 30.02
C THR A 190 -15.92 4.07 28.51
N PRO A 191 -16.93 4.54 27.76
CA PRO A 191 -17.02 4.26 26.34
C PRO A 191 -15.73 4.72 25.67
N LEU A 192 -15.20 3.90 24.75
CA LEU A 192 -14.05 4.31 23.98
C LEU A 192 -14.40 5.59 23.21
N SER A 193 -13.43 6.48 23.07
CA SER A 193 -13.57 7.57 22.12
C SER A 193 -13.86 6.97 20.73
N PRO A 194 -14.78 7.53 19.94
CA PRO A 194 -15.09 7.04 18.59
C PRO A 194 -13.87 7.02 17.67
N GLU A 195 -12.83 7.80 17.99
CA GLU A 195 -11.54 7.73 17.31
C GLU A 195 -10.76 6.47 17.68
N ALA A 196 -10.66 6.16 18.98
CA ALA A 196 -9.99 4.97 19.47
C ALA A 196 -10.65 3.68 18.91
N GLU A 197 -11.98 3.66 18.81
CA GLU A 197 -12.72 2.55 18.20
C GLU A 197 -12.39 2.38 16.72
N ARG A 198 -12.35 3.47 15.96
CA ARG A 198 -11.98 3.45 14.53
C ARG A 198 -10.56 2.94 14.32
N VAL A 199 -9.63 3.35 15.18
CA VAL A 199 -8.24 2.86 15.17
C VAL A 199 -8.20 1.36 15.43
N VAL A 200 -8.83 0.89 16.51
CA VAL A 200 -8.87 -0.54 16.87
C VAL A 200 -9.52 -1.37 15.77
N ALA A 201 -10.62 -0.91 15.18
CA ALA A 201 -11.30 -1.60 14.08
C ALA A 201 -10.41 -1.74 12.84
N ARG A 202 -9.62 -0.72 12.49
CA ARG A 202 -8.66 -0.77 11.38
C ARG A 202 -7.52 -1.74 11.65
N VAL A 203 -6.96 -1.70 12.86
CA VAL A 203 -5.93 -2.65 13.28
C VAL A 203 -6.48 -4.09 13.23
N ARG A 204 -7.71 -4.32 13.74
CA ARG A 204 -8.39 -5.63 13.63
C ARG A 204 -8.54 -6.10 12.20
N SER A 205 -8.98 -5.22 11.30
CA SER A 205 -9.12 -5.53 9.88
C SER A 205 -7.77 -5.86 9.24
N ALA A 206 -6.70 -5.14 9.58
CA ALA A 206 -5.36 -5.41 9.07
C ALA A 206 -4.80 -6.73 9.59
N VAL A 207 -4.91 -7.00 10.89
CA VAL A 207 -4.50 -8.28 11.51
C VAL A 207 -5.28 -9.43 10.88
N GLY A 208 -6.59 -9.27 10.69
CA GLY A 208 -7.43 -10.29 10.05
C GLY A 208 -7.09 -10.56 8.59
N ARG A 209 -6.65 -9.54 7.84
CA ARG A 209 -6.22 -9.69 6.44
C ARG A 209 -4.81 -10.28 6.29
N SER A 210 -4.00 -10.30 7.35
CA SER A 210 -2.60 -10.75 7.25
C SER A 210 -2.47 -12.25 6.94
N ASN A 211 -3.51 -13.06 7.23
CA ASN A 211 -3.49 -14.53 7.15
C ASN A 211 -2.31 -15.20 7.89
N ARG A 212 -1.60 -14.46 8.76
CA ARG A 212 -0.54 -14.99 9.61
C ARG A 212 -1.12 -15.44 10.95
N PRO A 213 -0.51 -16.43 11.62
CA PRO A 213 -0.88 -16.75 12.98
C PRO A 213 -0.72 -15.51 13.86
N TYR A 214 -1.75 -15.19 14.66
CA TYR A 214 -1.79 -13.95 15.43
C TYR A 214 -0.59 -13.78 16.37
N GLU A 215 -0.03 -14.90 16.83
CA GLU A 215 1.16 -14.90 17.68
C GLU A 215 2.42 -14.39 16.94
N GLU A 216 2.57 -14.72 15.66
CA GLU A 216 3.66 -14.20 14.82
C GLU A 216 3.50 -12.69 14.60
N VAL A 217 2.27 -12.23 14.36
CA VAL A 217 1.95 -10.79 14.22
C VAL A 217 2.28 -10.04 15.51
N PHE A 218 1.84 -10.56 16.66
CA PHE A 218 2.11 -9.99 17.96
C PHE A 218 3.62 -9.93 18.27
N ARG A 219 4.35 -11.03 18.05
CA ARG A 219 5.82 -11.06 18.23
C ARG A 219 6.53 -10.09 17.30
N GLY A 220 6.03 -9.90 16.06
CA GLY A 220 6.55 -8.92 15.12
C GLY A 220 6.42 -7.48 15.61
N PHE A 221 5.41 -7.18 16.42
CA PHE A 221 5.18 -5.88 17.04
C PHE A 221 6.03 -5.63 18.29
N CYS A 222 6.39 -6.67 19.05
CA CYS A 222 7.14 -6.56 20.31
C CYS A 222 8.66 -6.34 20.10
N LYS A 223 9.06 -5.19 19.56
CA LYS A 223 10.49 -4.92 19.26
C LYS A 223 11.28 -4.38 20.45
N SER A 224 10.67 -3.57 21.30
CA SER A 224 11.40 -2.82 22.34
C SER A 224 11.91 -3.72 23.47
N GLY A 225 11.31 -4.91 23.66
CA GLY A 225 11.77 -5.90 24.65
C GLY A 225 12.80 -6.92 24.12
N GLY A 226 13.26 -6.78 22.87
CA GLY A 226 14.17 -7.73 22.23
C GLY A 226 13.49 -8.98 21.65
N ARG A 227 14.25 -9.82 20.93
CA ARG A 227 13.74 -11.09 20.37
C ARG A 227 13.31 -12.01 21.51
N GLY A 228 12.00 -12.17 21.69
CA GLY A 228 11.41 -13.05 22.70
C GLY A 228 10.62 -12.33 23.80
N ALA A 229 10.41 -11.01 23.69
CA ALA A 229 9.52 -10.30 24.60
C ALA A 229 8.10 -10.90 24.56
N ALA A 230 7.61 -11.33 25.72
CA ALA A 230 6.27 -11.90 25.87
C ALA A 230 5.16 -10.82 25.94
N THR A 231 5.55 -9.56 26.13
CA THR A 231 4.64 -8.42 26.31
C THR A 231 5.05 -7.26 25.40
N MET A 232 4.08 -6.64 24.74
CA MET A 232 4.25 -5.46 23.91
C MET A 232 4.31 -4.22 24.81
N SER A 233 5.33 -3.37 24.63
CA SER A 233 5.49 -2.12 25.38
C SER A 233 4.56 -1.02 24.86
N ARG A 234 4.42 0.09 25.61
CA ARG A 234 3.62 1.24 25.16
C ARG A 234 4.17 1.88 23.89
N ALA A 235 5.50 1.94 23.77
CA ALA A 235 6.18 2.42 22.57
C ALA A 235 5.94 1.51 21.36
N ASP A 236 5.91 0.19 21.58
CA ASP A 236 5.58 -0.77 20.52
C ASP A 236 4.12 -0.61 20.07
N LEU A 237 3.17 -0.49 21.00
CA LEU A 237 1.77 -0.23 20.64
C LEU A 237 1.64 1.09 19.88
N ALA A 238 2.28 2.17 20.34
CA ALA A 238 2.26 3.45 19.65
C ALA A 238 2.77 3.32 18.20
N ARG A 239 3.87 2.59 17.98
CA ARG A 239 4.45 2.33 16.66
C ARG A 239 3.51 1.52 15.75
N VAL A 240 2.82 0.52 16.31
CA VAL A 240 1.81 -0.26 15.58
C VAL A 240 0.66 0.64 15.18
N LEU A 241 0.13 1.45 16.10
CA LEU A 241 -0.98 2.35 15.81
C LEU A 241 -0.58 3.41 14.78
N SER A 242 0.62 4.00 14.88
CA SER A 242 1.12 4.99 13.92
C SER A 242 1.33 4.42 12.51
N THR A 243 1.50 3.10 12.40
CA THR A 243 1.59 2.41 11.11
C THR A 243 0.27 2.46 10.34
N PHE A 244 -0.86 2.45 11.06
CA PHE A 244 -2.20 2.53 10.47
C PHE A 244 -2.75 3.95 10.45
N GLU A 245 -2.36 4.79 11.41
CA GLU A 245 -2.75 6.19 11.54
C GLU A 245 -1.53 7.05 11.91
N PRO A 246 -0.80 7.59 10.92
CA PRO A 246 0.47 8.29 11.17
C PRO A 246 0.32 9.52 12.08
N ASP A 247 -0.85 10.17 12.05
CA ASP A 247 -1.16 11.36 12.85
C ASP A 247 -2.01 11.05 14.08
N ILE A 248 -1.93 9.82 14.62
CA ILE A 248 -2.70 9.44 15.81
C ILE A 248 -2.29 10.29 17.01
N ASP A 249 -3.28 10.89 17.68
CA ASP A 249 -3.04 11.70 18.87
C ASP A 249 -2.40 10.82 19.97
N PRO A 250 -1.26 11.23 20.56
CA PRO A 250 -0.63 10.50 21.66
C PRO A 250 -1.57 10.27 22.86
N GLU A 251 -2.59 11.12 23.05
CA GLU A 251 -3.60 10.95 24.08
C GLU A 251 -4.53 9.76 23.78
N VAL A 252 -4.87 9.52 22.50
CA VAL A 252 -5.61 8.33 22.05
C VAL A 252 -4.81 7.07 22.32
N VAL A 253 -3.51 7.08 22.03
CA VAL A 253 -2.60 5.98 22.35
C VAL A 253 -2.54 5.72 23.86
N ALA A 254 -2.43 6.78 24.67
CA ALA A 254 -2.43 6.68 26.14
C ALA A 254 -3.74 6.11 26.70
N ARG A 255 -4.89 6.49 26.12
CA ARG A 255 -6.20 5.94 26.47
C ARG A 255 -6.31 4.48 26.09
N LEU A 256 -5.96 4.12 24.85
CA LEU A 256 -5.96 2.73 24.39
C LEU A 256 -5.03 1.86 25.23
N TRP A 257 -3.85 2.36 25.60
CA TRP A 257 -2.92 1.64 26.48
C TRP A 257 -3.57 1.33 27.84
N ARG A 258 -4.17 2.32 28.50
CA ARG A 258 -4.87 2.11 29.79
C ARG A 258 -6.06 1.16 29.71
N LEU A 259 -6.72 1.07 28.55
CA LEU A 259 -7.85 0.17 28.34
C LEU A 259 -7.42 -1.27 28.01
N THR A 260 -6.30 -1.41 27.29
CA THR A 260 -5.82 -2.69 26.78
C THR A 260 -4.88 -3.39 27.75
N VAL A 261 -4.16 -2.63 28.57
CA VAL A 261 -3.19 -3.13 29.55
C VAL A 261 -3.79 -3.02 30.95
N PRO A 262 -3.97 -4.14 31.67
CA PRO A 262 -4.42 -4.11 33.05
C PRO A 262 -3.51 -3.24 33.92
N GLU A 263 -4.09 -2.51 34.86
CA GLU A 263 -3.33 -1.65 35.77
C GLU A 263 -2.30 -2.49 36.56
N GLY A 264 -1.03 -2.06 36.52
CA GLY A 264 0.09 -2.79 37.12
C GLY A 264 0.74 -3.87 36.25
N ALA A 265 0.22 -4.16 35.05
CA ALA A 265 0.89 -5.06 34.11
C ALA A 265 2.10 -4.37 33.44
N ALA A 266 3.17 -5.15 33.20
CA ALA A 266 4.40 -4.66 32.57
C ALA A 266 4.22 -4.29 31.08
N GLY A 267 3.17 -4.78 30.43
CA GLY A 267 2.84 -4.48 29.04
C GLY A 267 1.60 -5.21 28.55
N LEU A 268 1.29 -5.07 27.27
CA LEU A 268 0.18 -5.77 26.62
C LEU A 268 0.61 -7.19 26.26
N ASP A 269 0.08 -8.19 26.95
CA ASP A 269 0.34 -9.60 26.65
C ASP A 269 -0.42 -10.08 25.39
N PHE A 270 -0.09 -11.27 24.92
CA PHE A 270 -0.71 -11.84 23.72
C PHE A 270 -2.24 -12.04 23.88
N SER A 271 -2.69 -12.45 25.07
CA SER A 271 -4.11 -12.68 25.35
C SER A 271 -4.94 -11.40 25.25
N ASN A 272 -4.48 -10.31 25.89
CA ASN A 272 -5.13 -9.02 25.80
C ASN A 272 -5.01 -8.45 24.38
N PHE A 273 -3.87 -8.65 23.70
CA PHE A 273 -3.75 -8.27 22.30
C PHE A 273 -4.82 -8.97 21.43
N CYS A 274 -5.01 -10.28 21.56
CA CYS A 274 -6.06 -10.99 20.82
C CYS A 274 -7.46 -10.49 21.16
N THR A 275 -7.72 -10.24 22.44
CA THR A 275 -9.00 -9.71 22.92
C THR A 275 -9.33 -8.38 22.24
N TRP A 276 -8.33 -7.54 22.00
CA TRP A 276 -8.53 -6.19 21.48
C TRP A 276 -8.30 -6.04 19.98
N PHE A 277 -7.44 -6.83 19.34
CA PHE A 277 -6.96 -6.61 17.98
C PHE A 277 -7.15 -7.80 17.03
N CYS A 278 -7.61 -8.97 17.50
CA CYS A 278 -7.95 -10.07 16.59
C CYS A 278 -9.41 -9.97 16.09
N PRO A 279 -9.70 -10.45 14.87
CA PRO A 279 -11.06 -10.70 14.43
C PRO A 279 -11.79 -11.61 15.42
N GLY A 280 -13.01 -11.25 15.82
CA GLY A 280 -13.77 -12.00 16.83
C GLY A 280 -13.37 -11.73 18.29
N GLY A 281 -12.42 -10.82 18.53
CA GLY A 281 -12.13 -10.29 19.88
C GLY A 281 -13.32 -9.55 20.49
N ARG A 282 -13.18 -9.10 21.75
CA ARG A 282 -14.23 -8.45 22.54
C ARG A 282 -14.96 -7.40 21.70
N ALA A 283 -16.29 -7.51 21.64
CA ALA A 283 -17.13 -6.51 21.00
C ALA A 283 -16.93 -5.17 21.74
N LEU A 284 -16.60 -4.11 20.99
CA LEU A 284 -16.46 -2.78 21.56
C LEU A 284 -17.86 -2.30 21.99
N PRO A 285 -18.08 -1.96 23.28
CA PRO A 285 -19.39 -1.52 23.76
C PRO A 285 -19.75 -0.18 23.09
N GLY A 286 -20.69 -0.22 22.14
CA GLY A 286 -21.07 0.92 21.30
C GLY A 286 -21.18 0.56 19.81
N LEU A 287 -20.48 -0.49 19.38
CA LEU A 287 -20.55 -1.04 18.03
C LEU A 287 -21.37 -2.34 18.04
N THR A 288 -22.68 -2.24 18.25
CA THR A 288 -23.57 -3.29 17.77
C THR A 288 -23.51 -3.28 16.24
N SER A 289 -22.75 -4.24 15.71
CA SER A 289 -22.65 -4.67 14.31
C SER A 289 -23.80 -4.18 13.41
N ILE A 290 -23.57 -3.09 12.68
CA ILE A 290 -24.22 -2.85 11.39
C ILE A 290 -23.24 -3.37 10.33
N GLY A 291 -23.26 -4.67 10.09
CA GLY A 291 -22.48 -5.30 9.02
C GLY A 291 -21.56 -6.41 9.51
N GLY A 292 -22.12 -7.60 9.77
CA GLY A 292 -21.33 -8.77 10.13
C GLY A 292 -22.13 -10.01 10.45
N ASN A 293 -23.14 -10.35 9.63
CA ASN A 293 -23.69 -11.71 9.56
C ASN A 293 -23.22 -12.34 8.24
N LEU A 294 -22.01 -12.90 8.26
CA LEU A 294 -21.48 -13.74 7.18
C LEU A 294 -21.07 -15.08 7.82
N GLY A 295 -22.07 -15.92 8.11
CA GLY A 295 -21.82 -17.22 8.73
C GLY A 295 -23.03 -18.15 8.80
N GLU A 296 -24.22 -17.66 9.16
CA GLU A 296 -25.34 -18.57 9.47
C GLU A 296 -26.61 -18.39 8.60
N SER A 297 -26.71 -17.36 7.77
CA SER A 297 -27.94 -17.11 6.97
C SER A 297 -27.99 -17.76 5.58
N GLN A 298 -26.95 -18.47 5.11
CA GLN A 298 -27.02 -19.12 3.77
C GLN A 298 -27.96 -20.33 3.73
N MET A 299 -28.29 -20.95 4.85
CA MET A 299 -29.16 -22.13 4.86
C MET A 299 -30.65 -21.80 4.97
N LEU A 300 -31.00 -20.63 5.52
CA LEU A 300 -32.40 -20.17 5.66
C LEU A 300 -32.87 -19.33 4.46
N SER A 301 -32.00 -18.55 3.82
CA SER A 301 -32.36 -17.80 2.61
C SER A 301 -32.65 -18.71 1.40
N GLN A 302 -32.03 -19.89 1.32
CA GLN A 302 -32.36 -20.89 0.28
C GLN A 302 -33.69 -21.62 0.51
N LEU A 303 -34.24 -21.58 1.73
CA LEU A 303 -35.49 -22.26 2.08
C LEU A 303 -36.72 -21.34 1.95
N LEU A 304 -36.53 -20.02 2.03
CA LEU A 304 -37.58 -19.02 1.83
C LEU A 304 -37.74 -18.55 0.37
N GLU A 305 -36.71 -18.65 -0.48
CA GLU A 305 -36.83 -18.34 -1.91
C GLU A 305 -37.55 -19.43 -2.73
N LYS A 306 -37.82 -20.61 -2.15
CA LYS A 306 -38.44 -21.74 -2.86
C LYS A 306 -39.97 -21.86 -2.68
N SER A 307 -40.61 -20.91 -2.00
CA SER A 307 -42.07 -20.92 -1.82
C SER A 307 -42.63 -19.50 -1.77
N GLY A 308 -43.08 -18.98 -2.91
CA GLY A 308 -43.68 -17.64 -2.94
C GLY A 308 -44.15 -17.13 -4.29
N GLY A 309 -44.70 -18.01 -5.14
CA GLY A 309 -45.52 -17.55 -6.27
C GLY A 309 -46.96 -17.40 -5.80
N LEU A 310 -47.52 -16.17 -5.84
CA LEU A 310 -48.93 -15.85 -6.08
C LEU A 310 -49.16 -14.32 -5.97
N SER A 311 -49.39 -13.70 -7.13
CA SER A 311 -50.41 -12.69 -7.44
C SER A 311 -50.76 -11.58 -6.43
N ARG A 312 -50.55 -10.31 -6.81
CA ARG A 312 -51.58 -9.24 -6.69
C ARG A 312 -51.18 -7.94 -7.42
N THR A 313 -51.95 -7.60 -8.44
CA THR A 313 -52.15 -6.23 -8.96
C THR A 313 -52.92 -5.37 -7.94
N PRO A 314 -52.80 -4.03 -7.97
CA PRO A 314 -53.90 -3.28 -8.58
C PRO A 314 -53.51 -1.99 -9.34
N SER A 315 -54.47 -1.58 -10.16
CA SER A 315 -54.54 -0.45 -11.08
C SER A 315 -54.71 0.93 -10.44
N GLY A 316 -54.42 1.97 -11.25
CA GLY A 316 -54.98 3.33 -11.18
C GLY A 316 -54.04 4.36 -10.56
N GLY A 317 -53.80 5.57 -11.09
CA GLY A 317 -54.32 6.31 -12.24
C GLY A 317 -53.96 7.79 -12.05
N LEU A 318 -53.69 8.49 -13.17
CA LEU A 318 -53.82 9.93 -13.41
C LEU A 318 -53.01 10.94 -12.55
N LEU A 319 -52.06 11.66 -13.18
CA LEU A 319 -52.21 13.06 -13.66
C LEU A 319 -50.83 13.65 -14.03
N SER A 320 -50.74 14.20 -15.24
CA SER A 320 -49.68 15.10 -15.71
C SER A 320 -49.82 16.52 -15.10
N PRO A 321 -48.79 17.37 -15.24
CA PRO A 321 -48.88 18.48 -16.21
C PRO A 321 -47.55 18.69 -16.98
N MET A 322 -47.57 18.78 -18.30
CA MET A 322 -47.68 19.97 -19.17
C MET A 322 -46.52 20.98 -19.14
N SER A 323 -45.83 21.03 -20.29
CA SER A 323 -45.40 22.21 -21.05
C SER A 323 -44.09 22.93 -20.67
N ALA A 324 -43.11 22.88 -21.59
CA ALA A 324 -42.65 24.05 -22.34
C ALA A 324 -41.70 23.63 -23.49
N SER A 325 -42.10 23.98 -24.72
CA SER A 325 -41.33 23.85 -25.96
C SER A 325 -40.83 25.22 -26.42
N LEU A 326 -39.73 25.23 -27.19
CA LEU A 326 -39.33 26.14 -28.31
C LEU A 326 -37.84 26.56 -28.22
N PRO A 327 -37.18 26.96 -29.32
CA PRO A 327 -37.41 26.59 -30.71
C PRO A 327 -36.16 26.12 -31.48
N ASN A 328 -36.48 25.60 -32.65
CA ASN A 328 -35.70 25.15 -33.78
C ASN A 328 -35.10 26.34 -34.55
N LEU A 329 -33.83 26.27 -34.98
CA LEU A 329 -33.26 27.14 -36.01
C LEU A 329 -32.69 26.26 -37.12
N GLN A 330 -33.40 26.23 -38.24
CA GLN A 330 -32.89 25.82 -39.55
C GLN A 330 -32.04 26.96 -40.12
N LEU A 331 -30.90 26.62 -40.72
CA LEU A 331 -30.37 27.38 -41.84
C LEU A 331 -29.71 26.42 -42.85
N GLU A 332 -30.25 26.42 -44.05
CA GLU A 332 -29.65 25.97 -45.33
C GLU A 332 -28.29 26.66 -45.54
N GLY A 333 -27.31 26.23 -46.33
CA GLY A 333 -27.16 25.14 -47.30
C GLY A 333 -25.88 25.40 -48.13
N LEU A 334 -25.43 24.34 -48.83
CA LEU A 334 -24.61 24.32 -50.06
C LEU A 334 -23.06 24.31 -49.98
N PRO A 335 -22.41 23.72 -51.02
CA PRO A 335 -21.42 22.63 -50.87
C PRO A 335 -20.00 23.03 -51.29
N LEU A 336 -19.03 22.11 -51.19
CA LEU A 336 -18.00 21.80 -52.20
C LEU A 336 -17.03 20.70 -51.69
N SER A 337 -16.69 19.79 -52.60
CA SER A 337 -15.56 18.83 -52.62
C SER A 337 -15.06 18.83 -54.08
N PRO A 338 -13.92 18.22 -54.47
CA PRO A 338 -12.73 17.71 -53.74
C PRO A 338 -11.38 18.15 -54.38
N GLY A 339 -10.21 17.77 -53.82
CA GLY A 339 -9.00 17.57 -54.65
C GLY A 339 -7.59 17.72 -54.02
N ALA A 340 -6.72 16.76 -54.40
CA ALA A 340 -5.23 16.74 -54.38
C ALA A 340 -4.51 16.57 -53.02
N ARG A 341 -3.91 15.42 -52.66
CA ARG A 341 -2.66 14.74 -53.17
C ARG A 341 -1.41 15.63 -53.18
N LEU A 342 -0.48 15.35 -52.25
CA LEU A 342 0.99 15.22 -52.41
C LEU A 342 1.47 14.43 -51.16
N ALA A 343 1.89 13.16 -51.24
CA ALA A 343 3.20 12.65 -51.64
C ALA A 343 4.37 13.23 -50.82
N SER A 344 4.87 12.47 -49.85
CA SER A 344 6.25 12.55 -49.35
C SER A 344 6.66 11.17 -48.83
N THR A 345 7.41 10.49 -49.67
CA THR A 345 8.17 9.26 -49.45
C THR A 345 9.41 9.54 -48.60
N LEU A 346 9.56 8.86 -47.47
CA LEU A 346 10.87 8.58 -46.87
C LEU A 346 10.86 7.17 -46.26
N THR A 347 11.61 6.27 -46.90
CA THR A 347 12.00 4.96 -46.37
C THR A 347 13.17 5.12 -45.39
N PRO A 348 13.31 4.17 -44.45
CA PRO A 348 14.61 3.55 -44.27
C PRO A 348 14.46 2.02 -44.12
N GLU A 349 14.76 1.30 -45.20
CA GLU A 349 15.24 -0.08 -45.11
C GLU A 349 16.77 -0.04 -44.91
N GLN A 350 17.31 -1.10 -44.33
CA GLN A 350 18.74 -1.38 -44.03
C GLN A 350 19.21 -0.99 -42.62
N LEU A 351 18.87 -1.85 -41.66
CA LEU A 351 19.76 -2.34 -40.59
C LEU A 351 19.03 -3.45 -39.81
N SER A 352 18.84 -4.62 -40.42
CA SER A 352 18.51 -5.84 -39.66
C SER A 352 18.72 -7.07 -40.52
N SER A 353 19.91 -7.66 -40.41
CA SER A 353 20.20 -9.01 -40.90
C SER A 353 21.42 -9.48 -40.11
N ASP A 354 21.18 -10.05 -38.92
CA ASP A 354 22.03 -11.08 -38.30
C ASP A 354 21.52 -11.45 -36.89
N TRP A 355 20.35 -12.10 -36.81
CA TRP A 355 19.92 -12.78 -35.58
C TRP A 355 19.14 -14.05 -35.90
N ARG A 356 19.85 -15.09 -36.38
CA ARG A 356 19.45 -16.50 -36.22
C ARG A 356 20.68 -17.40 -36.10
N GLN A 357 20.94 -17.91 -34.90
CA GLN A 357 20.95 -19.36 -34.58
C GLN A 357 21.31 -19.63 -33.10
N ASP A 358 20.43 -20.39 -32.45
CA ASP A 358 20.56 -21.28 -31.29
C ASP A 358 20.77 -20.80 -29.82
N ARG A 359 19.71 -21.07 -29.04
CA ARG A 359 19.48 -21.16 -27.57
C ARG A 359 19.11 -19.89 -26.77
N PRO A 360 18.12 -19.98 -25.83
CA PRO A 360 17.56 -18.82 -25.16
C PRO A 360 18.42 -18.40 -23.96
N ARG A 361 19.14 -17.28 -24.07
CA ARG A 361 19.62 -16.50 -22.91
C ARG A 361 18.54 -15.49 -22.52
N SER A 362 17.77 -15.79 -21.49
CA SER A 362 16.91 -14.85 -20.76
C SER A 362 17.74 -14.00 -19.79
N ALA A 363 18.66 -13.20 -20.32
CA ALA A 363 19.39 -12.21 -19.54
C ALA A 363 18.98 -10.82 -20.06
N TRP A 364 17.95 -10.24 -19.44
CA TRP A 364 17.76 -8.79 -19.47
C TRP A 364 19.04 -8.15 -18.93
N PRO A 365 19.46 -6.97 -19.41
CA PRO A 365 20.66 -6.33 -18.91
C PRO A 365 20.51 -6.09 -17.40
N THR A 366 21.21 -6.90 -16.60
CA THR A 366 21.56 -6.53 -15.22
C THR A 366 22.26 -5.19 -15.34
N TRP A 367 21.67 -4.13 -14.76
CA TRP A 367 22.35 -2.86 -14.61
C TRP A 367 23.77 -3.15 -14.09
N PRO A 368 24.83 -2.62 -14.73
CA PRO A 368 26.17 -2.86 -14.24
C PRO A 368 26.20 -2.38 -12.80
N ALA A 369 26.62 -3.27 -11.90
CA ALA A 369 26.98 -2.92 -10.55
C ALA A 369 28.15 -1.94 -10.68
N LEU A 370 27.84 -0.65 -10.74
CA LEU A 370 28.80 0.44 -10.53
C LEU A 370 29.17 0.36 -9.05
N GLU A 371 30.08 -0.57 -8.75
CA GLU A 371 30.69 -0.71 -7.44
C GLU A 371 31.56 0.52 -7.15
N ALA A 372 31.47 0.99 -5.92
CA ALA A 372 32.22 2.07 -5.28
C ALA A 372 31.80 3.53 -5.55
N GLY A 373 31.03 4.09 -4.61
CA GLY A 373 31.13 5.49 -4.21
C GLY A 373 30.13 6.48 -4.82
N HIS A 374 29.35 6.11 -5.83
CA HIS A 374 28.35 7.03 -6.40
C HIS A 374 27.08 7.08 -5.53
N VAL A 375 26.81 8.25 -4.95
CA VAL A 375 25.52 8.59 -4.34
C VAL A 375 24.44 8.37 -5.39
N GLN A 376 23.59 7.35 -5.21
CA GLN A 376 22.49 7.13 -6.15
C GLN A 376 21.58 8.37 -6.13
N PRO A 377 21.25 8.95 -7.30
CA PRO A 377 20.35 10.09 -7.35
C PRO A 377 18.98 9.73 -6.74
N PRO A 378 18.25 10.71 -6.20
CA PRO A 378 16.88 10.49 -5.72
C PRO A 378 16.03 9.87 -6.83
N LEU A 379 15.13 8.94 -6.49
CA LEU A 379 14.33 8.20 -7.48
C LEU A 379 13.55 9.12 -8.41
N SER A 380 13.05 10.25 -7.92
CA SER A 380 12.38 11.27 -8.75
C SER A 380 13.23 11.72 -9.94
N ALA A 381 14.54 11.90 -9.76
CA ALA A 381 15.46 12.24 -10.84
C ALA A 381 15.74 11.06 -11.79
N ARG A 382 15.65 9.82 -11.29
CA ARG A 382 15.75 8.61 -12.15
C ARG A 382 14.50 8.41 -12.99
N LEU A 383 13.34 8.85 -12.51
CA LEU A 383 12.08 8.73 -13.25
C LEU A 383 12.00 9.70 -14.42
N SER A 384 12.58 10.89 -14.26
CA SER A 384 12.82 11.82 -15.37
C SER A 384 13.79 11.28 -16.43
N LEU A 385 14.54 10.22 -16.10
CA LEU A 385 15.46 9.51 -16.99
C LEU A 385 14.92 8.14 -17.44
N LEU A 386 13.66 7.80 -17.13
CA LEU A 386 13.08 6.56 -17.65
C LEU A 386 13.03 6.69 -19.16
N SER A 387 13.97 6.02 -19.79
CA SER A 387 14.09 5.97 -21.23
C SER A 387 12.89 5.22 -21.79
N GLN A 388 12.71 5.28 -23.11
CA GLN A 388 11.72 4.44 -23.78
C GLN A 388 11.92 2.94 -23.49
N GLU A 389 13.12 2.52 -23.09
CA GLU A 389 13.44 1.13 -22.69
C GLU A 389 12.83 0.74 -21.33
N ASP A 390 12.49 1.71 -20.48
CA ASP A 390 11.86 1.49 -19.17
C ASP A 390 10.33 1.42 -19.23
N PHE A 391 9.76 1.52 -20.44
CA PHE A 391 8.33 1.43 -20.66
C PHE A 391 7.66 0.23 -19.95
N PRO A 392 8.22 -1.00 -19.94
CA PRO A 392 7.61 -2.12 -19.23
C PRO A 392 7.48 -1.88 -17.72
N ALA A 393 8.48 -1.28 -17.08
CA ALA A 393 8.43 -0.97 -15.66
C ALA A 393 7.39 0.13 -15.35
N ILE A 394 7.33 1.17 -16.20
CA ILE A 394 6.32 2.23 -16.12
C ILE A 394 4.91 1.64 -16.25
N ALA A 395 4.69 0.75 -17.22
CA ALA A 395 3.40 0.11 -17.43
C ALA A 395 2.99 -0.79 -16.25
N CYS A 396 3.93 -1.54 -15.67
CA CYS A 396 3.70 -2.33 -14.46
C CYS A 396 3.35 -1.44 -13.25
N LEU A 397 4.06 -0.33 -13.07
CA LEU A 397 3.78 0.66 -12.04
C LEU A 397 2.36 1.26 -12.18
N GLY A 398 1.97 1.61 -13.40
CA GLY A 398 0.63 2.13 -13.69
C GLY A 398 -0.47 1.11 -13.38
N ARG A 399 -0.29 -0.16 -13.75
CA ARG A 399 -1.21 -1.24 -13.38
C ARG A 399 -1.33 -1.40 -11.86
N LEU A 400 -0.21 -1.40 -11.16
CA LEU A 400 -0.18 -1.49 -9.71
C LEU A 400 -0.90 -0.31 -9.04
N GLN A 401 -0.69 0.91 -9.54
CA GLN A 401 -1.35 2.12 -9.02
C GLN A 401 -2.86 2.05 -9.18
N ASN A 402 -3.33 1.67 -10.38
CA ASN A 402 -4.76 1.54 -10.65
C ASN A 402 -5.40 0.47 -9.75
N HIS A 403 -4.69 -0.63 -9.47
CA HIS A 403 -5.20 -1.69 -8.60
C HIS A 403 -5.20 -1.31 -7.11
N LEU A 404 -4.18 -0.60 -6.63
CA LEU A 404 -4.19 -0.04 -5.28
C LEU A 404 -5.36 0.94 -5.11
N ALA A 405 -5.54 1.83 -6.09
CA ALA A 405 -6.62 2.80 -6.08
C ALA A 405 -8.01 2.13 -6.11
N SER A 406 -8.20 1.08 -6.93
CA SER A 406 -9.48 0.36 -7.00
C SER A 406 -9.83 -0.38 -5.70
N LYS A 407 -8.81 -0.76 -4.91
CA LYS A 407 -8.97 -1.36 -3.57
C LYS A 407 -8.98 -0.35 -2.42
N GLY A 408 -8.79 0.95 -2.70
CA GLY A 408 -8.64 1.97 -1.66
C GLY A 408 -7.42 1.75 -0.75
N LEU A 409 -6.37 1.12 -1.29
CA LEU A 409 -5.13 0.85 -0.58
C LEU A 409 -4.07 1.90 -0.90
N THR A 410 -3.19 2.14 0.05
CA THR A 410 -1.98 2.95 -0.11
C THR A 410 -0.77 2.03 -0.19
N VAL A 411 0.39 2.52 -0.63
CA VAL A 411 1.63 1.75 -0.63
C VAL A 411 1.94 1.24 0.78
N ASN A 412 1.89 2.11 1.78
CA ASN A 412 2.14 1.71 3.17
C ASN A 412 1.15 0.62 3.62
N SER A 413 -0.15 0.79 3.41
CA SER A 413 -1.13 -0.20 3.89
C SER A 413 -1.06 -1.54 3.14
N ALA A 414 -0.64 -1.53 1.87
CA ALA A 414 -0.44 -2.75 1.10
C ALA A 414 0.83 -3.52 1.51
N PHE A 415 1.94 -2.81 1.76
CA PHE A 415 3.26 -3.43 1.91
C PHE A 415 3.77 -3.53 3.36
N VAL A 416 3.17 -2.82 4.32
CA VAL A 416 3.70 -2.79 5.69
C VAL A 416 3.71 -4.13 6.41
N LEU A 417 2.76 -5.02 6.10
CA LEU A 417 2.75 -6.39 6.66
C LEU A 417 3.90 -7.27 6.14
N TYR A 418 4.63 -6.79 5.13
CA TYR A 418 5.77 -7.48 4.52
C TYR A 418 7.10 -6.79 4.82
N ASP A 419 7.06 -5.66 5.53
CA ASP A 419 8.24 -5.01 6.08
C ASP A 419 8.64 -5.70 7.39
N THR A 420 9.41 -6.77 7.25
CA THR A 420 9.91 -7.58 8.38
C THR A 420 10.77 -6.76 9.35
N HIS A 421 11.40 -5.69 8.88
CA HIS A 421 12.30 -4.87 9.67
C HIS A 421 11.66 -3.57 10.19
N MET A 422 10.43 -3.24 9.77
CA MET A 422 9.73 -1.96 10.02
C MET A 422 10.60 -0.75 9.65
N GLU A 423 11.39 -0.88 8.58
CA GLU A 423 12.25 0.19 8.05
C GLU A 423 11.51 1.08 7.04
N GLN A 424 10.20 0.91 6.91
CA GLN A 424 9.39 1.43 5.81
C GLN A 424 9.96 1.01 4.45
N ALA A 425 10.46 -0.22 4.38
CA ALA A 425 11.03 -0.79 3.18
C ALA A 425 10.71 -2.27 3.10
N VAL A 426 10.50 -2.78 1.89
CA VAL A 426 10.21 -4.20 1.67
C VAL A 426 11.37 -4.87 0.94
N SER A 427 11.71 -6.08 1.38
CA SER A 427 12.65 -6.95 0.67
C SER A 427 12.03 -7.51 -0.62
N GLN A 428 12.82 -8.12 -1.49
CA GLN A 428 12.29 -8.72 -2.72
C GLN A 428 11.23 -9.78 -2.42
N GLU A 429 11.49 -10.66 -1.46
CA GLU A 429 10.56 -11.72 -1.04
C GLU A 429 9.27 -11.12 -0.48
N GLY A 430 9.38 -10.12 0.41
CA GLY A 430 8.21 -9.42 0.95
C GLY A 430 7.37 -8.74 -0.15
N PHE A 431 8.02 -8.17 -1.17
CA PHE A 431 7.36 -7.54 -2.30
C PHE A 431 6.59 -8.56 -3.14
N LEU A 432 7.20 -9.70 -3.45
CA LEU A 432 6.56 -10.78 -4.19
C LEU A 432 5.39 -11.39 -3.41
N SER A 433 5.56 -11.64 -2.11
CA SER A 433 4.46 -12.12 -1.25
C SER A 433 3.31 -11.12 -1.18
N ALA A 434 3.59 -9.81 -1.15
CA ALA A 434 2.56 -8.78 -1.20
C ALA A 434 1.81 -8.78 -2.55
N VAL A 435 2.54 -8.95 -3.66
CA VAL A 435 1.96 -9.05 -5.01
C VAL A 435 1.01 -10.23 -5.14
N GLU A 436 1.43 -11.40 -4.66
CA GLU A 436 0.61 -12.60 -4.68
C GLU A 436 -0.61 -12.47 -3.76
N HIS A 437 -0.40 -12.03 -2.51
CA HIS A 437 -1.47 -11.94 -1.51
C HIS A 437 -2.55 -10.92 -1.87
N HIS A 438 -2.17 -9.75 -2.37
CA HIS A 438 -3.14 -8.73 -2.81
C HIS A 438 -3.70 -9.00 -4.20
N GLY A 439 -3.22 -10.05 -4.88
CA GLY A 439 -3.58 -10.38 -6.25
C GLY A 439 -3.35 -9.19 -7.18
N PHE A 440 -2.18 -8.56 -7.08
CA PHE A 440 -1.83 -7.48 -8.02
C PHE A 440 -1.75 -8.08 -9.44
N PRO A 441 -2.21 -7.35 -10.47
CA PRO A 441 -2.33 -7.88 -11.83
C PRO A 441 -0.97 -7.88 -12.55
N LEU A 442 0.06 -8.39 -11.88
CA LEU A 442 1.44 -8.49 -12.34
C LEU A 442 1.86 -9.96 -12.38
N SER A 443 2.57 -10.35 -13.43
CA SER A 443 3.27 -11.64 -13.41
C SER A 443 4.44 -11.62 -12.44
N ARG A 444 4.90 -12.80 -11.99
CA ARG A 444 6.06 -12.88 -11.09
C ARG A 444 7.30 -12.23 -11.70
N LEU A 445 7.56 -12.48 -12.98
CA LEU A 445 8.70 -11.88 -13.70
C LEU A 445 8.60 -10.35 -13.76
N GLU A 446 7.41 -9.81 -13.96
CA GLU A 446 7.18 -8.36 -13.94
C GLU A 446 7.41 -7.75 -12.57
N ALA A 447 6.97 -8.43 -11.51
CA ALA A 447 7.18 -7.99 -10.13
C ALA A 447 8.67 -8.01 -9.76
N GLU A 448 9.41 -9.06 -10.14
CA GLU A 448 10.86 -9.15 -9.94
C GLU A 448 11.62 -8.05 -10.72
N MET A 449 11.23 -7.82 -11.98
CA MET A 449 11.79 -6.76 -12.83
C MET A 449 11.53 -5.37 -12.24
N LEU A 450 10.30 -5.12 -11.79
CA LEU A 450 9.92 -3.88 -11.15
C LEU A 450 10.71 -3.64 -9.85
N PHE A 451 10.82 -4.67 -9.01
CA PHE A 451 11.62 -4.61 -7.79
C PHE A 451 13.09 -4.32 -8.09
N GLY A 452 13.70 -5.05 -9.04
CA GLY A 452 15.10 -4.85 -9.40
C GLY A 452 15.41 -3.45 -9.95
N ARG A 453 14.43 -2.79 -10.57
CA ARG A 453 14.56 -1.41 -11.07
C ARG A 453 14.46 -0.36 -9.96
N LEU A 454 13.56 -0.57 -9.00
CA LEU A 454 13.24 0.44 -7.97
C LEU A 454 13.98 0.25 -6.65
N ALA A 455 14.35 -0.99 -6.31
CA ALA A 455 15.03 -1.29 -5.06
C ALA A 455 16.41 -0.63 -5.02
N ARG A 456 16.74 -0.07 -3.86
CA ARG A 456 18.06 0.52 -3.60
C ARG A 456 18.93 -0.49 -2.89
N ARG A 457 20.20 -0.55 -3.29
CA ARG A 457 21.21 -1.33 -2.59
C ARG A 457 22.00 -0.40 -1.67
N LYS A 458 21.73 -0.46 -0.37
CA LYS A 458 22.58 0.17 0.64
C LYS A 458 23.84 -0.69 0.82
N PRO A 459 25.01 -0.09 1.12
CA PRO A 459 26.21 -0.86 1.41
C PRO A 459 25.92 -1.81 2.59
N ASN A 460 26.29 -3.08 2.43
CA ASN A 460 26.09 -4.16 3.41
C ASN A 460 24.64 -4.56 3.71
N GLN A 461 23.67 -4.13 2.91
CA GLN A 461 22.28 -4.59 3.04
C GLN A 461 21.77 -5.21 1.74
N PRO A 462 20.85 -6.20 1.83
CA PRO A 462 20.15 -6.69 0.64
C PRO A 462 19.34 -5.55 0.00
N PRO A 463 19.09 -5.61 -1.32
CA PRO A 463 18.27 -4.61 -1.99
C PRO A 463 16.89 -4.55 -1.33
N SER A 464 16.45 -3.34 -0.99
CA SER A 464 15.14 -3.08 -0.41
C SER A 464 14.46 -1.91 -1.13
N LEU A 465 13.14 -1.98 -1.20
CA LEU A 465 12.28 -0.98 -1.81
C LEU A 465 11.64 -0.14 -0.72
N SER A 466 12.09 1.11 -0.54
CA SER A 466 11.49 2.05 0.40
C SER A 466 10.07 2.45 -0.03
N PHE A 467 9.16 2.57 0.93
CA PHE A 467 7.75 2.91 0.69
C PHE A 467 7.58 4.33 0.18
N GLU A 468 8.31 5.29 0.76
CA GLU A 468 8.29 6.69 0.34
C GLU A 468 8.74 6.81 -1.12
N ASP A 469 9.87 6.19 -1.42
CA ASP A 469 10.47 6.09 -2.74
C ASP A 469 9.50 5.47 -3.75
N PHE A 470 8.87 4.36 -3.37
CA PHE A 470 7.93 3.65 -4.23
C PHE A 470 6.66 4.48 -4.48
N GLN A 471 6.12 5.12 -3.44
CA GLN A 471 4.97 5.99 -3.56
C GLN A 471 5.28 7.23 -4.41
N ALA A 472 6.46 7.84 -4.24
CA ALA A 472 6.93 8.94 -5.07
C ALA A 472 7.01 8.49 -6.54
N CYS A 473 7.49 7.27 -6.81
CA CYS A 473 7.48 6.72 -8.15
C CYS A 473 6.08 6.66 -8.76
N MET A 474 5.11 6.17 -8.00
CA MET A 474 3.73 6.05 -8.46
C MET A 474 3.06 7.40 -8.70
N ILE A 475 3.33 8.40 -7.86
CA ILE A 475 2.78 9.77 -8.00
C ILE A 475 3.38 10.47 -9.23
N SER A 476 4.65 10.18 -9.54
CA SER A 476 5.33 10.80 -10.69
C SER A 476 4.96 10.20 -12.05
N LEU A 477 4.16 9.13 -12.08
CA LEU A 477 3.74 8.50 -13.33
C LEU A 477 2.91 9.49 -14.16
N PRO A 478 3.12 9.55 -15.49
CA PRO A 478 2.24 10.32 -16.34
C PRO A 478 0.83 9.71 -16.30
N ASN A 479 -0.19 10.56 -16.09
CA ASN A 479 -1.59 10.14 -15.99
C ASN A 479 -2.07 9.30 -17.20
N LEU A 480 -1.51 9.55 -18.39
CA LEU A 480 -1.87 8.88 -19.63
C LEU A 480 -0.61 8.54 -20.42
N LEU A 481 -0.31 7.25 -20.55
CA LEU A 481 0.71 6.76 -21.46
C LEU A 481 0.15 6.75 -22.90
N PRO A 482 0.77 7.40 -23.88
CA PRO A 482 0.33 7.35 -25.28
C PRO A 482 0.19 5.91 -25.80
N GLN A 483 1.09 5.02 -25.40
CA GLN A 483 1.06 3.59 -25.74
C GLN A 483 -0.15 2.88 -25.13
N ALA A 484 -0.60 3.30 -23.94
CA ALA A 484 -1.81 2.76 -23.34
C ALA A 484 -3.03 3.12 -24.20
N GLN A 485 -3.12 4.36 -24.67
CA GLN A 485 -4.21 4.78 -25.56
C GLN A 485 -4.18 4.01 -26.89
N TRP A 486 -3.02 3.91 -27.53
CA TRP A 486 -2.84 3.09 -28.73
C TRP A 486 -3.27 1.63 -28.51
N GLY A 487 -2.89 1.02 -27.38
CA GLY A 487 -3.27 -0.36 -27.06
C GLY A 487 -4.78 -0.54 -26.91
N LYS A 488 -5.48 0.42 -26.29
CA LYS A 488 -6.94 0.42 -26.19
C LYS A 488 -7.60 0.54 -27.55
N ASP A 489 -7.11 1.44 -28.39
CA ASP A 489 -7.65 1.69 -29.74
C ASP A 489 -7.43 0.49 -30.66
N LEU A 490 -6.27 -0.17 -30.56
CA LEU A 490 -5.98 -1.43 -31.23
C LEU A 490 -6.99 -2.51 -30.84
N ILE A 491 -7.16 -2.79 -29.54
CA ILE A 491 -8.08 -3.84 -29.07
C ILE A 491 -9.53 -3.55 -29.49
N LYS A 492 -9.97 -2.29 -29.40
CA LYS A 492 -11.29 -1.87 -29.90
C LYS A 492 -11.46 -2.09 -31.40
N SER A 493 -10.45 -1.75 -32.20
CA SER A 493 -10.47 -1.96 -33.64
C SER A 493 -10.55 -3.45 -34.00
N VAL A 494 -9.75 -4.28 -33.33
CA VAL A 494 -9.76 -5.73 -33.48
C VAL A 494 -11.13 -6.31 -33.09
N ASP A 495 -11.73 -5.87 -31.99
CA ASP A 495 -13.07 -6.32 -31.58
C ASP A 495 -14.14 -5.92 -32.60
N LYS A 496 -14.07 -4.70 -33.14
CA LYS A 496 -14.99 -4.25 -34.20
C LYS A 496 -14.91 -5.15 -35.45
N ILE A 497 -13.70 -5.56 -35.85
CA ILE A 497 -13.49 -6.47 -36.99
C ILE A 497 -13.97 -7.88 -36.64
N ALA A 498 -13.70 -8.38 -35.44
CA ALA A 498 -14.15 -9.70 -35.02
C ALA A 498 -15.70 -9.77 -34.97
N ARG A 499 -16.36 -8.71 -34.48
CA ARG A 499 -17.83 -8.58 -34.49
C ARG A 499 -18.42 -8.49 -35.90
N SER A 500 -17.77 -7.80 -36.83
CA SER A 500 -18.25 -7.76 -38.22
C SER A 500 -18.15 -9.12 -38.91
N GLN A 501 -17.27 -10.01 -38.42
CA GLN A 501 -17.19 -11.42 -38.80
C GLN A 501 -18.10 -12.34 -37.96
N GLY A 502 -18.96 -11.78 -37.10
CA GLY A 502 -19.94 -12.52 -36.31
C GLY A 502 -19.38 -13.20 -35.05
N THR A 503 -18.13 -12.95 -34.67
CA THR A 503 -17.50 -13.55 -33.48
C THR A 503 -16.85 -12.47 -32.60
N PRO A 504 -17.51 -11.99 -31.52
CA PRO A 504 -16.88 -11.01 -30.63
C PRO A 504 -15.64 -11.60 -29.94
N LEU A 505 -14.66 -10.76 -29.58
CA LEU A 505 -13.42 -11.21 -28.94
C LEU A 505 -13.66 -12.01 -27.67
N GLU A 506 -14.68 -11.63 -26.90
CA GLU A 506 -15.11 -12.34 -25.69
C GLU A 506 -15.38 -13.83 -25.97
N ASN A 507 -16.10 -14.16 -27.05
CA ASN A 507 -16.42 -15.54 -27.38
C ASN A 507 -15.17 -16.33 -27.80
N LEU A 508 -14.23 -15.68 -28.49
CA LEU A 508 -12.97 -16.28 -28.89
C LEU A 508 -12.09 -16.60 -27.68
N PHE A 509 -11.98 -15.69 -26.72
CA PHE A 509 -11.20 -15.93 -25.50
C PHE A 509 -11.86 -16.96 -24.57
N LYS A 510 -13.20 -16.94 -24.44
CA LYS A 510 -13.94 -17.99 -23.70
C LYS A 510 -13.70 -19.39 -24.24
N GLN A 511 -13.48 -19.54 -25.56
CA GLN A 511 -13.14 -20.83 -26.16
C GLN A 511 -11.71 -21.29 -25.84
N LEU A 512 -10.79 -20.37 -25.56
CA LEU A 512 -9.39 -20.65 -25.27
C LEU A 512 -9.11 -20.89 -23.77
N GLY A 513 -9.98 -20.42 -22.87
CA GLY A 513 -9.82 -20.63 -21.43
C GLY A 513 -10.86 -19.87 -20.60
N ALA A 514 -10.98 -20.23 -19.32
CA ALA A 514 -12.03 -19.72 -18.44
C ALA A 514 -11.94 -18.19 -18.23
N GLU A 515 -10.83 -17.68 -17.68
CA GLU A 515 -10.66 -16.24 -17.35
C GLU A 515 -9.27 -15.70 -17.65
N SER A 516 -8.31 -16.57 -17.97
CA SER A 516 -6.95 -16.21 -18.32
C SER A 516 -6.48 -17.04 -19.50
N VAL A 517 -5.71 -16.42 -20.39
CA VAL A 517 -5.23 -17.05 -21.64
C VAL A 517 -3.73 -16.80 -21.75
N ALA A 518 -2.98 -17.74 -22.33
CA ALA A 518 -1.54 -17.57 -22.51
C ALA A 518 -1.26 -16.35 -23.39
N ALA A 519 -0.19 -15.61 -23.10
CA ALA A 519 0.14 -14.38 -23.81
C ALA A 519 0.27 -14.60 -25.34
N LEU A 520 0.83 -15.73 -25.76
CA LEU A 520 0.97 -16.09 -27.18
C LEU A 520 -0.38 -16.31 -27.87
N ASP A 521 -1.36 -16.91 -27.18
CA ASP A 521 -2.70 -17.11 -27.72
C ASP A 521 -3.44 -15.77 -27.85
N VAL A 522 -3.26 -14.85 -26.89
CA VAL A 522 -3.75 -13.47 -27.01
C VAL A 522 -3.15 -12.78 -28.23
N GLN A 523 -1.83 -12.90 -28.44
CA GLN A 523 -1.18 -12.35 -29.62
C GLN A 523 -1.74 -12.96 -30.93
N ALA A 524 -1.98 -14.27 -30.96
CA ALA A 524 -2.51 -14.96 -32.13
C ALA A 524 -3.95 -14.51 -32.45
N VAL A 525 -4.82 -14.40 -31.44
CA VAL A 525 -6.19 -13.88 -31.62
C VAL A 525 -6.16 -12.44 -32.12
N LEU A 526 -5.38 -11.55 -31.48
CA LEU A 526 -5.33 -10.15 -31.92
C LEU A 526 -4.75 -10.01 -33.33
N SER A 527 -3.75 -10.82 -33.68
CA SER A 527 -3.14 -10.81 -35.02
C SER A 527 -4.09 -11.31 -36.11
N ARG A 528 -4.99 -12.26 -35.79
CA ARG A 528 -5.96 -12.83 -36.73
C ARG A 528 -7.00 -11.80 -37.20
N TYR A 529 -7.39 -10.88 -36.33
CA TYR A 529 -8.45 -9.90 -36.60
C TYR A 529 -7.92 -8.47 -36.77
N SER A 530 -6.59 -8.27 -36.71
CA SER A 530 -5.95 -6.99 -37.03
C SER A 530 -5.77 -6.84 -38.54
N PRO A 531 -5.94 -5.64 -39.13
CA PRO A 531 -5.69 -5.40 -40.57
C PRO A 531 -4.25 -5.73 -40.99
N GLN A 532 -3.31 -5.59 -40.06
CA GLN A 532 -1.91 -5.97 -40.21
C GLN A 532 -1.53 -6.89 -39.05
N PRO A 533 -0.84 -8.02 -39.30
CA PRO A 533 -0.33 -8.86 -38.22
C PRO A 533 0.49 -8.03 -37.22
N LEU A 534 0.26 -8.25 -35.92
CA LEU A 534 0.97 -7.53 -34.87
C LEU A 534 2.46 -7.80 -34.95
N SER A 535 3.25 -6.74 -35.15
CA SER A 535 4.70 -6.87 -35.15
C SER A 535 5.21 -7.22 -33.74
N ALA A 536 6.40 -7.81 -33.65
CA ALA A 536 7.02 -8.14 -32.36
C ALA A 536 7.19 -6.89 -31.47
N ALA A 537 7.51 -5.74 -32.07
CA ALA A 537 7.66 -4.46 -31.38
C ALA A 537 6.31 -3.90 -30.87
N GLN A 538 5.24 -4.05 -31.66
CA GLN A 538 3.90 -3.68 -31.20
C GLN A 538 3.45 -4.58 -30.05
N TRP A 539 3.73 -5.87 -30.13
CA TRP A 539 3.41 -6.81 -29.07
C TRP A 539 4.21 -6.53 -27.79
N SER A 540 5.50 -6.20 -27.90
CA SER A 540 6.33 -5.84 -26.74
C SER A 540 5.86 -4.54 -26.07
N ASN A 541 5.21 -3.64 -26.81
CA ASN A 541 4.59 -2.44 -26.24
C ASN A 541 3.20 -2.71 -25.66
N LEU A 542 2.43 -3.63 -26.23
CA LEU A 542 1.10 -3.95 -25.73
C LEU A 542 1.16 -4.80 -24.47
N LEU A 543 2.01 -5.83 -24.47
CA LEU A 543 2.03 -6.85 -23.42
C LEU A 543 2.20 -6.26 -22.00
N PRO A 544 3.10 -5.31 -21.71
CA PRO A 544 3.26 -4.74 -20.36
C PRO A 544 2.06 -3.94 -19.86
N LEU A 545 1.14 -3.55 -20.74
CA LEU A 545 -0.09 -2.82 -20.37
C LEU A 545 -1.21 -3.75 -19.91
N LEU A 546 -1.12 -5.04 -20.21
CA LEU A 546 -2.17 -6.01 -19.95
C LEU A 546 -2.03 -6.62 -18.55
N ASP A 547 -3.13 -6.72 -17.83
CA ASP A 547 -3.23 -7.37 -16.52
C ASP A 547 -2.91 -8.87 -16.62
N LYS A 548 -2.07 -9.36 -15.71
CA LYS A 548 -1.59 -10.75 -15.71
C LYS A 548 -1.77 -11.42 -14.38
N LYS A 549 -1.88 -12.75 -14.42
CA LYS A 549 -1.71 -13.62 -13.26
C LYS A 549 -0.22 -13.85 -12.96
N PRO A 550 0.15 -14.38 -11.77
CA PRO A 550 1.53 -14.67 -11.41
C PRO A 550 2.28 -15.57 -12.40
N ASP A 551 1.55 -16.46 -13.10
CA ASP A 551 2.06 -17.38 -14.13
C ASP A 551 2.35 -16.71 -15.48
N GLY A 552 2.01 -15.42 -15.65
CA GLY A 552 2.18 -14.70 -16.91
C GLY A 552 1.01 -14.82 -17.88
N SER A 553 -0.05 -15.55 -17.54
CA SER A 553 -1.28 -15.58 -18.32
C SER A 553 -2.02 -14.24 -18.23
N VAL A 554 -2.61 -13.80 -19.34
CA VAL A 554 -3.30 -12.52 -19.47
C VAL A 554 -4.75 -12.67 -19.03
N LEU A 555 -5.21 -11.78 -18.17
CA LEU A 555 -6.60 -11.69 -17.71
C LEU A 555 -7.45 -11.02 -18.81
N TRP A 556 -7.92 -11.81 -19.78
CA TRP A 556 -8.63 -11.31 -20.95
C TRP A 556 -9.91 -10.50 -20.62
N PRO A 557 -10.71 -10.81 -19.58
CA PRO A 557 -11.90 -10.00 -19.27
C PRO A 557 -11.50 -8.58 -18.85
N THR A 558 -10.44 -8.47 -18.03
CA THR A 558 -9.92 -7.18 -17.57
C THR A 558 -9.27 -6.40 -18.71
N MET A 559 -8.58 -7.09 -19.62
CA MET A 559 -8.05 -6.49 -20.86
C MET A 559 -9.16 -5.86 -21.72
N LEU A 560 -10.25 -6.60 -22.00
CA LEU A 560 -11.37 -6.07 -22.80
C LEU A 560 -12.05 -4.90 -22.10
N LYS A 561 -12.28 -5.00 -20.78
CA LYS A 561 -12.82 -3.91 -19.97
C LYS A 561 -11.91 -2.67 -19.98
N TRP A 562 -10.59 -2.87 -19.83
CA TRP A 562 -9.58 -1.79 -19.88
C TRP A 562 -9.56 -1.08 -21.25
N ALA A 563 -9.74 -1.83 -22.34
CA ALA A 563 -9.88 -1.28 -23.68
C ALA A 563 -11.19 -0.51 -23.88
N GLY A 564 -12.21 -0.76 -23.04
CA GLY A 564 -13.56 -0.23 -23.20
C GLY A 564 -14.36 -1.00 -24.25
N VAL A 565 -14.15 -2.32 -24.31
CA VAL A 565 -14.96 -3.26 -25.11
C VAL A 565 -16.07 -3.82 -24.25
N ASP A 566 -17.31 -3.67 -24.71
CA ASP A 566 -18.49 -4.17 -24.00
C ASP A 566 -18.55 -5.70 -24.01
N CYS A 567 -18.32 -6.32 -22.86
CA CYS A 567 -18.44 -7.77 -22.63
C CYS A 567 -19.87 -8.20 -22.25
N THR A 568 -20.85 -7.31 -22.42
CA THR A 568 -22.24 -7.54 -22.01
C THR A 568 -23.08 -8.09 -23.16
N SER A 569 -22.47 -8.67 -24.21
CA SER A 569 -23.25 -9.26 -25.28
C SER A 569 -23.99 -10.49 -24.76
N ALA A 570 -25.23 -10.28 -24.33
CA ALA A 570 -26.25 -11.30 -24.35
C ALA A 570 -26.19 -11.94 -25.75
N PRO A 571 -26.23 -13.28 -25.85
CA PRO A 571 -26.16 -13.97 -27.14
C PRO A 571 -27.24 -13.35 -28.03
N ALA A 572 -26.79 -12.68 -29.11
CA ALA A 572 -27.71 -12.14 -30.08
C ALA A 572 -28.62 -13.30 -30.50
N PRO A 573 -29.96 -13.16 -30.38
CA PRO A 573 -30.86 -14.25 -30.72
C PRO A 573 -30.48 -14.73 -32.11
N PRO A 574 -30.34 -16.05 -32.32
CA PRO A 574 -29.87 -16.59 -33.59
C PRO A 574 -30.69 -15.94 -34.69
N VAL A 575 -30.02 -15.19 -35.56
CA VAL A 575 -30.65 -14.58 -36.72
C VAL A 575 -31.23 -15.74 -37.49
N LYS A 576 -32.55 -15.95 -37.38
CA LYS A 576 -33.24 -16.99 -38.14
C LYS A 576 -32.82 -16.77 -39.59
N PRO A 577 -32.27 -17.78 -40.29
CA PRO A 577 -31.95 -17.63 -41.69
C PRO A 577 -33.20 -17.10 -42.37
N VAL A 578 -33.09 -15.91 -42.96
CA VAL A 578 -34.16 -15.31 -43.75
C VAL A 578 -34.44 -16.31 -44.86
N SER A 579 -35.53 -17.08 -44.73
CA SER A 579 -36.02 -17.91 -45.81
C SER A 579 -36.15 -17.03 -47.04
N PRO A 580 -35.56 -17.40 -48.19
CA PRO A 580 -35.72 -16.64 -49.41
C PRO A 580 -37.21 -16.55 -49.72
N ALA A 581 -37.70 -15.31 -49.87
CA ALA A 581 -39.09 -15.04 -50.19
C ALA A 581 -39.50 -15.82 -51.45
N PRO A 582 -40.58 -16.61 -51.42
CA PRO A 582 -41.09 -17.23 -52.63
C PRO A 582 -41.62 -16.15 -53.58
N PRO A 583 -41.43 -16.30 -54.90
CA PRO A 583 -41.96 -15.36 -55.89
C PRO A 583 -43.49 -15.35 -55.84
N GLY A 584 -44.05 -14.14 -55.75
CA GLY A 584 -45.47 -13.90 -55.58
C GLY A 584 -46.33 -14.40 -56.75
N ILE A 585 -47.45 -15.04 -56.42
CA ILE A 585 -48.59 -15.26 -57.29
C ILE A 585 -49.78 -14.47 -56.72
N PRO A 586 -50.59 -13.78 -57.54
CA PRO A 586 -51.61 -12.85 -57.06
C PRO A 586 -52.99 -13.51 -56.88
N VAL A 587 -53.87 -12.78 -56.18
CA VAL A 587 -55.36 -12.83 -56.19
C VAL A 587 -56.05 -13.86 -55.29
N ALA A 588 -56.89 -13.39 -54.35
CA ALA A 588 -58.36 -13.42 -54.46
C ALA A 588 -59.08 -13.22 -53.11
N VAL A 589 -60.12 -12.39 -53.16
CA VAL A 589 -61.11 -12.07 -52.13
C VAL A 589 -62.17 -13.18 -52.03
N ALA A 590 -62.56 -13.60 -50.81
CA ALA A 590 -63.95 -13.96 -50.45
C ALA A 590 -64.12 -14.29 -48.95
N LYS A 591 -65.37 -14.16 -48.49
CA LYS A 591 -65.89 -13.96 -47.12
C LYS A 591 -66.55 -15.29 -46.58
N PRO A 592 -67.40 -15.34 -45.53
CA PRO A 592 -67.20 -16.10 -44.29
C PRO A 592 -68.25 -17.21 -44.00
N THR A 593 -67.97 -18.23 -43.19
CA THR A 593 -69.02 -19.00 -42.46
C THR A 593 -68.47 -19.80 -41.26
N ALA A 594 -69.17 -19.78 -40.13
CA ALA A 594 -69.02 -20.66 -38.94
C ALA A 594 -69.96 -21.90 -39.06
N PRO A 595 -70.15 -22.81 -38.06
CA PRO A 595 -69.50 -23.06 -36.76
C PRO A 595 -69.08 -24.55 -36.53
N ALA A 596 -68.65 -24.86 -35.29
CA ALA A 596 -68.04 -26.09 -34.73
C ALA A 596 -68.80 -27.44 -34.93
N PRO A 597 -68.21 -28.62 -34.59
CA PRO A 597 -68.12 -29.06 -33.19
C PRO A 597 -66.85 -29.87 -32.80
N ALA A 598 -66.80 -30.16 -31.49
CA ALA A 598 -65.77 -30.82 -30.70
C ALA A 598 -65.20 -32.15 -31.25
N ALA A 599 -63.93 -32.45 -30.94
CA ALA A 599 -63.58 -33.50 -29.97
C ALA A 599 -62.07 -33.79 -29.92
N THR A 600 -61.65 -34.26 -28.74
CA THR A 600 -60.56 -35.21 -28.47
C THR A 600 -59.13 -34.68 -28.28
N VAL A 601 -58.79 -34.62 -26.99
CA VAL A 601 -57.46 -34.60 -26.39
C VAL A 601 -56.68 -35.88 -26.75
N PRO A 602 -55.41 -35.80 -27.15
CA PRO A 602 -54.47 -36.90 -26.98
C PRO A 602 -53.53 -36.63 -25.79
N ALA A 603 -53.48 -37.61 -24.89
CA ALA A 603 -52.52 -37.71 -23.80
C ALA A 603 -51.07 -37.84 -24.33
N PRO A 604 -50.06 -37.34 -23.61
CA PRO A 604 -48.67 -37.47 -24.01
C PRO A 604 -48.11 -38.87 -23.72
N ALA A 605 -47.31 -39.33 -24.68
CA ALA A 605 -46.62 -40.61 -24.70
C ALA A 605 -45.62 -40.79 -23.53
N ALA A 606 -45.46 -42.06 -23.16
CA ALA A 606 -44.61 -42.58 -22.11
C ALA A 606 -43.12 -42.22 -22.28
N VAL A 607 -42.50 -41.87 -21.16
CA VAL A 607 -41.06 -41.68 -20.98
C VAL A 607 -40.39 -43.06 -20.85
N PRO A 608 -39.23 -43.33 -21.50
CA PRO A 608 -38.48 -44.58 -21.34
C PRO A 608 -37.73 -44.66 -19.99
N PRO A 609 -37.39 -45.88 -19.52
CA PRO A 609 -36.92 -46.13 -18.16
C PRO A 609 -35.49 -45.64 -17.91
N VAL A 610 -35.30 -45.00 -16.76
CA VAL A 610 -34.01 -44.62 -16.16
C VAL A 610 -33.33 -45.88 -15.59
N PRO A 611 -32.06 -46.17 -15.93
CA PRO A 611 -31.31 -47.25 -15.28
C PRO A 611 -30.82 -46.83 -13.88
N ALA A 612 -30.89 -47.79 -12.95
CA ALA A 612 -30.56 -47.68 -11.55
C ALA A 612 -29.13 -47.15 -11.28
N ARG A 613 -29.03 -46.22 -10.35
CA ARG A 613 -27.78 -45.65 -9.83
C ARG A 613 -27.33 -46.50 -8.62
N PRO A 614 -26.09 -47.04 -8.58
CA PRO A 614 -25.62 -47.75 -7.40
C PRO A 614 -25.32 -46.78 -6.25
N ALA A 615 -25.81 -47.13 -5.06
CA ALA A 615 -25.55 -46.45 -3.81
C ALA A 615 -24.14 -46.79 -3.30
N SER A 616 -23.28 -45.77 -3.22
CA SER A 616 -22.07 -45.82 -2.38
C SER A 616 -21.63 -44.40 -2.05
N SER A 617 -22.08 -43.91 -0.89
CA SER A 617 -21.47 -42.77 -0.20
C SER A 617 -20.55 -43.32 0.88
N PRO A 618 -19.25 -42.94 0.93
CA PRO A 618 -18.43 -43.19 2.10
C PRO A 618 -18.67 -42.10 3.15
N SER A 619 -19.07 -42.53 4.35
CA SER A 619 -19.15 -41.71 5.56
C SER A 619 -17.78 -41.13 5.94
N PRO A 620 -17.72 -39.94 6.56
CA PRO A 620 -16.49 -39.39 7.11
C PRO A 620 -16.04 -40.18 8.35
N PRO A 621 -14.73 -40.42 8.57
CA PRO A 621 -14.27 -41.13 9.74
C PRO A 621 -14.36 -40.24 11.00
N ALA A 622 -14.89 -40.84 12.07
CA ALA A 622 -14.88 -40.32 13.43
C ALA A 622 -13.44 -40.24 14.00
N PRO A 623 -13.17 -39.34 14.96
CA PRO A 623 -11.84 -39.13 15.52
C PRO A 623 -11.38 -40.30 16.41
N SER A 624 -10.16 -40.77 16.17
CA SER A 624 -9.50 -41.81 16.96
C SER A 624 -9.13 -41.33 18.39
N PRO A 625 -9.16 -42.23 19.39
CA PRO A 625 -8.81 -41.94 20.79
C PRO A 625 -7.29 -41.77 21.01
N PRO A 626 -6.86 -41.17 22.14
CA PRO A 626 -5.46 -40.84 22.40
C PRO A 626 -4.64 -42.13 22.63
N VAL A 627 -3.66 -42.35 21.76
CA VAL A 627 -2.70 -43.45 21.91
C VAL A 627 -1.63 -43.08 22.93
N ALA A 628 -1.38 -44.08 23.77
CA ALA A 628 -0.46 -44.14 24.88
C ALA A 628 0.98 -43.71 24.57
N ALA A 629 1.63 -43.28 25.66
CA ALA A 629 3.02 -42.90 25.78
C ALA A 629 4.00 -43.87 25.10
N LYS A 630 4.96 -43.30 24.36
CA LYS A 630 6.19 -43.99 23.96
C LYS A 630 7.11 -44.14 25.19
N PRO A 631 7.78 -45.30 25.34
CA PRO A 631 8.68 -45.56 26.45
C PRO A 631 9.97 -44.73 26.32
N LEU A 632 10.44 -44.22 27.46
CA LEU A 632 11.74 -43.57 27.61
C LEU A 632 12.87 -44.49 27.16
N VAL A 633 13.75 -43.97 26.32
CA VAL A 633 15.10 -44.50 26.11
C VAL A 633 15.97 -44.01 27.27
N PRO A 634 16.75 -44.89 27.94
CA PRO A 634 17.54 -44.51 29.08
C PRO A 634 18.77 -43.70 28.64
N VAL A 635 18.88 -42.48 29.17
CA VAL A 635 20.07 -41.64 29.10
C VAL A 635 21.15 -42.27 30.00
N PRO A 636 22.39 -42.47 29.51
CA PRO A 636 23.47 -42.99 30.34
C PRO A 636 23.89 -41.97 31.39
N ALA A 637 24.07 -42.47 32.61
CA ALA A 637 24.53 -41.71 33.76
C ALA A 637 26.03 -41.35 33.69
N GLN A 638 26.34 -40.23 34.37
CA GLN A 638 27.62 -39.79 34.97
C GLN A 638 28.39 -38.65 34.29
N PRO A 639 29.20 -37.86 35.03
CA PRO A 639 29.30 -37.69 36.49
C PRO A 639 29.08 -36.24 36.97
N ALA A 640 28.83 -36.13 38.28
CA ALA A 640 28.88 -34.89 39.05
C ALA A 640 30.31 -34.31 39.10
N THR A 641 30.39 -33.08 39.59
CA THR A 641 31.56 -32.29 40.00
C THR A 641 32.25 -31.45 38.92
N SER A 642 31.85 -30.18 38.83
CA SER A 642 32.76 -29.07 38.54
C SER A 642 32.45 -27.92 39.51
N PRO A 643 33.45 -27.37 40.22
CA PRO A 643 33.25 -26.39 41.28
C PRO A 643 33.01 -24.98 40.73
N SER A 644 32.17 -24.23 41.44
CA SER A 644 31.89 -22.81 41.20
C SER A 644 33.17 -21.96 41.19
N PRO A 645 33.32 -20.99 40.28
CA PRO A 645 34.40 -20.02 40.35
C PRO A 645 34.19 -19.06 41.54
N PRO A 646 35.26 -18.68 42.28
CA PRO A 646 35.15 -17.78 43.41
C PRO A 646 34.80 -16.36 42.95
N ALA A 647 33.98 -15.70 43.77
CA ALA A 647 33.55 -14.31 43.60
C ALA A 647 34.76 -13.34 43.49
N PRO A 648 34.71 -12.35 42.59
CA PRO A 648 35.74 -11.32 42.52
C PRO A 648 35.69 -10.42 43.76
N ALA A 649 36.84 -10.26 44.42
CA ALA A 649 37.03 -9.39 45.57
C ALA A 649 36.79 -7.90 45.20
N PRO A 650 36.32 -7.06 46.15
CA PRO A 650 36.10 -5.65 45.90
C PRO A 650 37.41 -4.89 45.69
N PRO A 651 37.48 -3.92 44.76
CA PRO A 651 38.69 -3.14 44.52
C PRO A 651 38.99 -2.22 45.71
N ARG A 652 40.26 -2.22 46.14
CA ARG A 652 40.82 -1.27 47.11
C ARG A 652 40.87 0.16 46.52
N PRO A 653 40.71 1.20 47.35
CA PRO A 653 40.75 2.59 46.91
C PRO A 653 42.18 3.00 46.53
N LEU A 654 42.36 3.49 45.30
CA LEU A 654 43.58 4.15 44.84
C LEU A 654 43.55 5.62 45.25
N ALA A 655 44.70 6.09 45.75
CA ALA A 655 44.97 7.45 46.17
C ALA A 655 44.85 8.46 45.01
N PRO A 656 44.54 9.74 45.30
CA PRO A 656 44.30 10.75 44.27
C PRO A 656 45.62 11.22 43.63
N THR A 657 45.73 11.08 42.31
CA THR A 657 46.74 11.77 41.48
C THR A 657 46.34 13.23 41.22
N PRO A 658 47.31 14.16 41.19
CA PRO A 658 47.04 15.59 41.09
C PRO A 658 46.64 16.03 39.68
N VAL A 659 45.67 16.96 39.62
CA VAL A 659 45.13 17.61 38.43
C VAL A 659 46.16 18.60 37.86
N PRO A 660 46.51 18.55 36.55
CA PRO A 660 47.29 19.61 35.93
C PRO A 660 46.42 20.83 35.63
N ALA A 661 46.99 22.00 35.90
CA ALA A 661 46.38 23.31 35.82
C ALA A 661 45.82 23.66 34.43
N ARG A 662 44.63 24.26 34.43
CA ARG A 662 43.91 24.79 33.28
C ARG A 662 44.50 26.16 32.90
N PRO A 663 44.89 26.42 31.64
CA PRO A 663 45.30 27.76 31.23
C PRO A 663 44.08 28.67 30.97
N SER A 664 44.20 29.92 31.40
CA SER A 664 43.22 31.00 31.29
C SER A 664 42.88 31.39 29.84
N PRO A 665 41.69 31.95 29.58
CA PRO A 665 41.26 32.34 28.23
C PRO A 665 41.85 33.69 27.79
N LEU A 666 42.30 33.76 26.54
CA LEU A 666 42.70 35.00 25.85
C LEU A 666 41.47 35.78 25.33
N PRO A 667 41.57 37.12 25.19
CA PRO A 667 40.47 38.00 24.79
C PRO A 667 40.25 38.04 23.26
N PRO A 668 39.10 38.56 22.78
CA PRO A 668 38.73 38.48 21.36
C PRO A 668 39.30 39.65 20.55
N THR A 669 39.66 39.38 19.29
CA THR A 669 39.98 40.40 18.27
C THR A 669 39.13 40.18 16.99
N PRO A 670 38.81 41.27 16.25
CA PRO A 670 37.66 41.37 15.33
C PRO A 670 38.00 40.97 13.86
N PRO A 671 37.03 40.95 12.93
CA PRO A 671 37.16 40.24 11.66
C PRO A 671 37.84 41.09 10.58
N GLY A 672 38.79 40.48 9.85
CA GLY A 672 39.48 41.09 8.71
C GLY A 672 39.75 40.05 7.63
N ILE A 673 39.03 40.19 6.52
CA ILE A 673 39.13 39.42 5.28
C ILE A 673 40.50 39.65 4.61
N VAL A 674 41.30 38.62 4.36
CA VAL A 674 42.25 38.55 3.23
C VAL A 674 42.45 37.11 2.78
N ALA A 675 42.20 36.83 1.50
CA ALA A 675 42.48 35.58 0.82
C ALA A 675 43.99 35.36 0.64
N ARG A 676 44.49 34.16 0.99
CA ARG A 676 45.77 33.64 0.48
C ARG A 676 45.72 32.13 0.27
N SER A 677 45.95 31.76 -0.99
CA SER A 677 46.15 30.41 -1.50
C SER A 677 47.36 29.74 -0.84
N CYS A 678 47.22 28.45 -0.47
CA CYS A 678 48.32 27.58 -0.09
C CYS A 678 48.44 26.41 -1.09
N PRO A 679 49.66 25.98 -1.45
CA PRO A 679 49.89 24.90 -2.40
C PRO A 679 49.79 23.51 -1.74
N VAL A 680 49.27 22.54 -2.50
CA VAL A 680 49.11 21.14 -2.13
C VAL A 680 50.44 20.39 -2.33
N PRO A 681 50.94 19.59 -1.36
CA PRO A 681 52.09 18.72 -1.56
C PRO A 681 51.70 17.38 -2.24
N PRO A 682 52.59 16.74 -3.01
CA PRO A 682 52.27 15.53 -3.77
C PRO A 682 52.30 14.28 -2.89
N LEU A 683 51.34 13.38 -3.14
CA LEU A 683 51.24 12.04 -2.55
C LEU A 683 52.32 11.09 -3.12
N PRO A 684 52.83 10.13 -2.31
CA PRO A 684 53.72 9.08 -2.78
C PRO A 684 52.95 7.93 -3.47
N PRO A 685 53.59 7.17 -4.39
CA PRO A 685 52.96 6.06 -5.09
C PRO A 685 52.86 4.80 -4.22
N PRO A 686 51.81 3.96 -4.41
CA PRO A 686 51.63 2.74 -3.62
C PRO A 686 52.57 1.61 -4.08
N SER A 687 53.17 0.95 -3.10
CA SER A 687 54.00 -0.24 -3.26
C SER A 687 53.17 -1.46 -3.64
N ALA A 688 53.54 -2.14 -4.72
CA ALA A 688 52.98 -3.42 -5.12
C ALA A 688 53.43 -4.53 -4.17
N SER A 689 52.47 -5.23 -3.55
CA SER A 689 52.70 -6.50 -2.86
C SER A 689 52.03 -7.61 -3.67
N SER A 690 52.84 -8.44 -4.32
CA SER A 690 52.40 -9.61 -5.08
C SER A 690 52.17 -10.78 -4.13
N ILE A 691 50.93 -11.28 -4.05
CA ILE A 691 50.62 -12.61 -3.52
C ILE A 691 50.09 -13.44 -4.68
N SER A 692 50.82 -14.49 -5.03
CA SER A 692 50.51 -15.43 -6.10
C SER A 692 49.65 -16.57 -5.54
N ILE A 693 48.43 -16.74 -6.08
CA ILE A 693 47.60 -17.93 -5.86
C ILE A 693 47.40 -18.56 -7.24
N GLY A 694 47.90 -19.79 -7.41
CA GLY A 694 47.90 -20.52 -8.67
C GLY A 694 46.50 -21.00 -9.09
N ALA A 695 46.16 -20.74 -10.35
CA ALA A 695 45.03 -21.36 -11.04
C ALA A 695 45.54 -22.51 -11.94
N PRO A 696 44.78 -23.61 -12.10
CA PRO A 696 45.15 -24.72 -12.98
C PRO A 696 44.94 -24.36 -14.47
N PRO A 697 45.68 -25.00 -15.40
CA PRO A 697 45.70 -24.60 -16.80
C PRO A 697 44.46 -25.06 -17.57
N LEU A 698 43.99 -24.19 -18.47
CA LEU A 698 42.98 -24.47 -19.49
C LEU A 698 43.53 -25.40 -20.59
N PRO A 699 42.70 -26.28 -21.17
CA PRO A 699 43.10 -27.11 -22.31
C PRO A 699 43.17 -26.29 -23.62
N PRO A 700 44.00 -26.73 -24.60
CA PRO A 700 44.21 -26.01 -25.85
C PRO A 700 42.99 -26.09 -26.80
N PRO A 701 42.79 -25.08 -27.65
CA PRO A 701 41.66 -25.02 -28.58
C PRO A 701 41.91 -25.95 -29.77
N GLY A 702 41.10 -26.99 -29.95
CA GLY A 702 41.20 -27.82 -31.16
C GLY A 702 40.57 -29.22 -31.17
N ALA A 703 39.70 -29.59 -30.22
CA ALA A 703 39.04 -30.89 -30.26
C ALA A 703 37.58 -30.77 -30.75
N VAL A 704 37.34 -31.24 -31.97
CA VAL A 704 35.99 -31.47 -32.51
C VAL A 704 35.38 -32.69 -31.79
N PRO A 705 34.20 -32.58 -31.17
CA PRO A 705 33.56 -33.74 -30.54
C PRO A 705 32.99 -34.71 -31.60
N PRO A 706 33.00 -36.03 -31.36
CA PRO A 706 32.42 -37.00 -32.28
C PRO A 706 30.89 -36.90 -32.35
N PRO A 707 30.27 -37.27 -33.49
CA PRO A 707 28.83 -37.21 -33.67
C PRO A 707 28.12 -38.20 -32.74
N GLY A 708 27.14 -37.69 -31.99
CA GLY A 708 26.27 -38.49 -31.14
C GLY A 708 25.34 -39.41 -31.95
N PRO A 709 24.83 -40.49 -31.33
CA PRO A 709 23.98 -41.46 -32.00
C PRO A 709 22.61 -40.87 -32.37
N PRO A 710 21.99 -41.34 -33.47
CA PRO A 710 20.70 -40.84 -33.93
C PRO A 710 19.57 -41.23 -32.96
N LEU A 711 18.67 -40.28 -32.70
CA LEU A 711 17.44 -40.47 -31.94
C LEU A 711 16.45 -41.37 -32.70
N PRO A 712 15.66 -42.20 -31.99
CA PRO A 712 14.68 -43.08 -32.62
C PRO A 712 13.46 -42.30 -33.14
N HIS A 713 13.01 -42.66 -34.34
CA HIS A 713 11.78 -42.15 -34.96
C HIS A 713 10.52 -42.54 -34.16
N PRO A 714 9.48 -41.67 -34.13
CA PRO A 714 8.19 -42.03 -33.56
C PRO A 714 7.44 -43.04 -34.45
N PRO A 715 6.65 -43.96 -33.86
CA PRO A 715 5.93 -44.97 -34.62
C PRO A 715 4.73 -44.37 -35.38
N SER A 716 4.73 -44.59 -36.69
CA SER A 716 3.57 -44.40 -37.56
C SER A 716 2.64 -45.61 -37.46
N ALA A 717 1.43 -45.40 -36.96
CA ALA A 717 0.16 -46.09 -37.28
C ALA A 717 -0.91 -45.49 -36.33
N TRP A 718 -2.16 -45.23 -36.69
CA TRP A 718 -3.11 -46.11 -37.37
C TRP A 718 -4.11 -45.30 -38.22
N VAL A 719 -4.40 -45.87 -39.39
CA VAL A 719 -5.63 -45.70 -40.14
C VAL A 719 -6.65 -46.68 -39.57
N THR A 720 -7.83 -46.18 -39.19
CA THR A 720 -9.15 -46.80 -39.40
C THR A 720 -10.21 -45.72 -39.27
#